data_AF-U5MXZ9-F1
#
_entry.id   AF-U5MXZ9-F1
#
_cell.length_a   1.000
_cell.length_b   1.000
_cell.length_c   1.000
_cell.angle_alpha   90.00
_cell.angle_beta   90.00
_cell.angle_gamma   90.00
#
_symmetry.space_group_name_H-M   'P 1'
#
loop_
_entity.id
_entity.type
_entity.pdbx_description
1 polymer ?
#
loop_
_entity_poly.entity_id
_entity_poly.type
_entity_poly.pdbx_seq_one_letter_code
_entity_poly.pdbx_strand_id
1 'polypeptide(L)'
;MQVSKFIEKLNKLENNTYVIEEEITVNNGVYEAELIHDNVNLKTLNVYTGPKLTGDRVQTYIISTPSLTPWKNVIKIFSKIDKLYISYETNGDTVEAEDINKVQDAILDTQNNLNNEIDRAKNAEKVLTDNLNNEVERAKNVEKIISDNLTNESNRAKNSEQIITNNLNNEVSRANGAENSITNNLNAEISRAKGAEKDLTDSLNATNNNLNNEINRAKSVEGTLSTNLANEVNRASNAENTITNNLNLEITRAKAAESSITNTINVNKPNWDDKYSRNEVDNKINQVVSNMDWKESVATYSDIAKTYSTPDDGWTVNVKDTDITYRYSGTSWIPISANSIPLATKDVDGKMSKQDKIDHDDMNSKKHVHSNKSIIDAISQSLLDAWNSAYTHISDTVRHITQVERDKWNRKQDNLGYTPVNKAGDTMNGRLIIMPGSNGGISFPNNSFGGSGDTATITLENLNGGEATEMTFTITNDGNDIFNFKVPDNNGMKVNRNTVWHAGNDGAGSGLDADKLQGKSPNDFAPSGFGLGGPAKDVGGCNLNTLQKTGFYKGCNMSNAPTNGWYYIIVISHEDSWSVQYLCGYGSGSTNNAPTYLYKRNLRSNVWDNWDTIYTSNNKPTPSDLGASANGHTHDDRYYTESESDAKYATKDQISKAGYGDMFKSTYDKDGDGIVDVAQSLKFYSVSTNGGGTAGLFTKIAAISITSQYVDGNAVVEITSAGSGNYTQIKGKLYFRVKQQSSLGTTPGIDLKISDSEVVSENNFIAVITQNTTSITTVELYYKTVQDWDTLIFTPIINTNIVFYNKQPLITTLPAGSKVNCANLKKQLTWNDVKGV
;
A
#
# COMPACT_ATOMS: atom_id res chain seq x y z
N MET A 1 -3.32 -80.55 -60.78
CA MET A 1 -3.18 -82.03 -60.68
C MET A 1 -4.06 -82.62 -61.77
N GLN A 2 -3.49 -83.33 -62.75
CA GLN A 2 -4.32 -84.10 -63.69
C GLN A 2 -4.71 -85.39 -62.97
N VAL A 3 -6.01 -85.55 -62.68
CA VAL A 3 -6.53 -86.67 -61.89
C VAL A 3 -6.69 -87.92 -62.75
N SER A 4 -6.90 -87.78 -64.06
CA SER A 4 -6.98 -88.91 -65.00
C SER A 4 -6.54 -88.50 -66.42
N LYS A 5 -6.01 -89.45 -67.19
CA LYS A 5 -5.63 -89.30 -68.61
C LYS A 5 -6.28 -90.41 -69.43
N PHE A 6 -7.03 -90.04 -70.47
CA PHE A 6 -7.70 -90.97 -71.37
C PHE A 6 -7.07 -90.93 -72.77
N ILE A 7 -7.07 -92.06 -73.46
CA ILE A 7 -6.73 -92.16 -74.87
C ILE A 7 -8.01 -91.91 -75.69
N GLU A 8 -7.92 -91.19 -76.80
CA GLU A 8 -9.07 -90.89 -77.66
C GLU A 8 -9.61 -92.19 -78.28
N LYS A 9 -10.92 -92.41 -78.20
CA LYS A 9 -11.61 -93.54 -78.82
C LYS A 9 -12.31 -93.07 -80.10
N LEU A 10 -12.19 -93.83 -81.18
CA LEU A 10 -12.81 -93.57 -82.47
C LEU A 10 -14.19 -94.22 -82.56
N ASN A 11 -15.16 -93.53 -83.17
CA ASN A 11 -16.50 -94.08 -83.36
C ASN A 11 -16.51 -95.20 -84.40
N LYS A 12 -17.31 -96.24 -84.21
CA LYS A 12 -17.48 -97.27 -85.23
C LYS A 12 -18.24 -96.73 -86.45
N LEU A 13 -17.64 -96.84 -87.63
CA LEU A 13 -18.21 -96.40 -88.92
C LEU A 13 -18.66 -97.60 -89.74
N GLU A 14 -19.92 -97.59 -90.21
CA GLU A 14 -20.50 -98.74 -90.93
C GLU A 14 -20.06 -98.87 -92.40
N ASN A 15 -19.56 -97.79 -93.02
CA ASN A 15 -19.15 -97.79 -94.45
C ASN A 15 -17.90 -96.93 -94.74
N ASN A 16 -17.20 -96.48 -93.70
CA ASN A 16 -16.00 -95.65 -93.81
C ASN A 16 -14.90 -96.23 -92.92
N THR A 17 -13.65 -95.94 -93.23
CA THR A 17 -12.48 -96.33 -92.43
C THR A 17 -11.70 -95.09 -92.01
N TYR A 18 -11.15 -95.13 -90.80
CA TYR A 18 -10.09 -94.23 -90.38
C TYR A 18 -8.76 -94.79 -90.86
N VAL A 19 -7.86 -93.90 -91.28
CA VAL A 19 -6.45 -94.24 -91.51
C VAL A 19 -5.69 -93.75 -90.29
N ILE A 20 -5.13 -94.69 -89.54
CA ILE A 20 -4.38 -94.41 -88.33
C ILE A 20 -2.90 -94.60 -88.60
N GLU A 21 -2.11 -93.78 -87.93
CA GLU A 21 -0.68 -93.97 -87.77
C GLU A 21 -0.34 -93.87 -86.29
N GLU A 22 0.18 -94.96 -85.74
CA GLU A 22 0.69 -95.00 -84.38
C GLU A 22 2.21 -94.82 -84.42
N GLU A 23 2.71 -93.77 -83.75
CA GLU A 23 4.14 -93.68 -83.43
C GLU A 23 4.42 -94.56 -82.22
N ILE A 24 5.25 -95.58 -82.41
CA ILE A 24 5.68 -96.46 -81.33
C ILE A 24 7.18 -96.34 -81.11
N THR A 25 7.60 -96.65 -79.89
CA THR A 25 9.01 -96.79 -79.54
C THR A 25 9.30 -98.24 -79.17
N VAL A 26 10.18 -98.90 -79.94
CA VAL A 26 10.67 -100.26 -79.71
C VAL A 26 11.75 -100.21 -78.64
N ASN A 27 11.56 -100.97 -77.56
CA ASN A 27 12.54 -101.07 -76.47
C ASN A 27 13.20 -102.45 -76.50
N ASN A 28 14.53 -102.51 -76.46
CA ASN A 28 15.30 -103.77 -76.45
C ASN A 28 15.02 -104.71 -77.65
N GLY A 29 14.77 -104.14 -78.83
CA GLY A 29 14.62 -104.88 -80.08
C GLY A 29 13.26 -105.57 -80.29
N VAL A 30 12.32 -105.41 -79.35
CA VAL A 30 10.97 -105.97 -79.41
C VAL A 30 9.95 -104.93 -78.95
N TYR A 31 8.88 -104.75 -79.72
CA TYR A 31 7.67 -104.03 -79.28
C TYR A 31 6.52 -105.02 -79.26
N GLU A 32 5.75 -105.02 -78.16
CA GLU A 32 4.56 -105.86 -78.02
C GLU A 32 3.51 -105.09 -77.21
N ALA A 33 2.45 -104.68 -77.88
CA ALA A 33 1.30 -104.03 -77.25
C ALA A 33 0.04 -104.23 -78.11
N GLU A 34 -1.11 -104.01 -77.49
CA GLU A 34 -2.37 -103.79 -78.21
C GLU A 34 -2.24 -102.52 -79.06
N LEU A 35 -2.71 -102.57 -80.30
CA LEU A 35 -2.90 -101.37 -81.10
C LEU A 35 -3.87 -100.45 -80.35
N ILE A 36 -3.66 -99.14 -80.46
CA ILE A 36 -4.41 -98.11 -79.74
C ILE A 36 -5.91 -98.18 -80.10
N HIS A 37 -6.22 -98.59 -81.34
CA HIS A 37 -7.60 -98.72 -81.83
C HIS A 37 -7.98 -100.16 -82.20
N ASP A 38 -9.28 -100.46 -82.10
CA ASP A 38 -9.87 -101.76 -82.38
C ASP A 38 -10.28 -101.89 -83.85
N ASN A 39 -10.91 -103.02 -84.23
CA ASN A 39 -11.44 -103.34 -85.56
C ASN A 39 -10.46 -103.04 -86.70
N VAL A 40 -9.17 -103.32 -86.48
CA VAL A 40 -8.12 -103.04 -87.44
C VAL A 40 -8.22 -103.97 -88.64
N ASN A 41 -8.27 -103.39 -89.84
CA ASN A 41 -8.19 -104.12 -91.08
C ASN A 41 -6.76 -104.62 -91.30
N LEU A 42 -6.51 -105.86 -90.94
CA LEU A 42 -5.18 -106.47 -91.01
C LEU A 42 -4.57 -106.49 -92.42
N LYS A 43 -5.39 -106.39 -93.48
CA LYS A 43 -4.89 -106.34 -94.87
C LYS A 43 -4.21 -105.01 -95.20
N THR A 44 -4.54 -103.95 -94.48
CA THR A 44 -3.97 -102.61 -94.68
C THR A 44 -2.92 -102.25 -93.65
N LEU A 45 -2.65 -103.14 -92.69
CA LEU A 45 -1.63 -102.93 -91.68
C LEU A 45 -0.23 -103.00 -92.29
N ASN A 46 0.52 -101.91 -92.09
CA ASN A 46 1.90 -101.79 -92.51
C ASN A 46 2.74 -101.16 -91.41
N VAL A 47 3.94 -101.70 -91.24
CA VAL A 47 4.94 -101.16 -90.31
C VAL A 47 6.10 -100.58 -91.11
N TYR A 48 6.41 -99.32 -90.87
CA TYR A 48 7.46 -98.58 -91.56
C TYR A 48 8.42 -97.93 -90.59
N THR A 49 9.66 -97.74 -91.04
CA THR A 49 10.71 -97.07 -90.27
C THR A 49 10.61 -95.54 -90.31
N GLY A 50 9.70 -94.99 -91.12
CA GLY A 50 9.34 -93.57 -91.16
C GLY A 50 7.82 -93.35 -91.23
N PRO A 51 7.35 -92.13 -90.92
CA PRO A 51 5.93 -91.80 -90.92
C PRO A 51 5.35 -91.76 -92.34
N LYS A 52 4.03 -91.86 -92.46
CA LYS A 52 3.23 -91.82 -93.69
C LYS A 52 3.67 -92.83 -94.74
N LEU A 53 3.95 -94.06 -94.31
CA LEU A 53 4.38 -95.17 -95.17
C LEU A 53 5.71 -94.90 -95.89
N THR A 54 6.61 -94.13 -95.28
CA THR A 54 7.96 -93.85 -95.82
C THR A 54 9.04 -94.70 -95.14
N GLY A 55 10.18 -94.90 -95.80
CA GLY A 55 11.27 -95.73 -95.29
C GLY A 55 11.11 -97.22 -95.61
N ASP A 56 11.86 -98.06 -94.90
CA ASP A 56 11.88 -99.50 -95.12
C ASP A 56 10.67 -100.16 -94.47
N ARG A 57 10.02 -101.06 -95.20
CA ARG A 57 8.87 -101.82 -94.69
C ARG A 57 9.36 -102.98 -93.82
N VAL A 58 8.92 -103.01 -92.56
CA VAL A 58 9.20 -104.13 -91.65
C VAL A 58 8.22 -105.26 -91.95
N GLN A 59 8.73 -106.35 -92.53
CA GLN A 59 7.91 -107.52 -92.92
C GLN A 59 7.81 -108.60 -91.83
N THR A 60 8.63 -108.49 -90.77
CA THR A 60 8.72 -109.49 -89.69
C THR A 60 8.01 -108.97 -88.44
N TYR A 61 6.69 -109.04 -88.45
CA TYR A 61 5.87 -108.81 -87.26
C TYR A 61 4.85 -109.94 -87.12
N ILE A 62 4.42 -110.19 -85.89
CA ILE A 62 3.40 -111.17 -85.55
C ILE A 62 2.18 -110.39 -85.08
N ILE A 63 1.02 -110.74 -85.61
CA ILE A 63 -0.25 -110.22 -85.10
C ILE A 63 -0.97 -111.36 -84.40
N SER A 64 -1.45 -111.09 -83.21
CA SER A 64 -2.33 -111.98 -82.46
C SER A 64 -3.64 -111.28 -82.14
N THR A 65 -4.73 -111.99 -82.37
CA THR A 65 -6.08 -111.56 -81.98
C THR A 65 -6.47 -112.32 -80.71
N PRO A 66 -6.69 -111.64 -79.58
CA PRO A 66 -7.17 -112.29 -78.37
C PRO A 66 -8.54 -112.96 -78.62
N SER A 67 -8.75 -114.15 -78.07
CA SER A 67 -9.96 -114.94 -78.33
C SER A 67 -11.24 -114.36 -77.72
N LEU A 68 -11.11 -113.57 -76.65
CA LEU A 68 -12.24 -112.97 -75.93
C LEU A 68 -12.59 -111.54 -76.40
N THR A 69 -11.67 -110.88 -77.09
CA THR A 69 -11.85 -109.52 -77.65
C THR A 69 -11.39 -109.51 -79.10
N PRO A 70 -12.12 -110.18 -80.02
CA PRO A 70 -11.68 -110.43 -81.40
C PRO A 70 -11.53 -109.17 -82.26
N TRP A 71 -12.05 -108.03 -81.80
CA TRP A 71 -11.86 -106.73 -82.41
C TRP A 71 -10.53 -106.07 -82.03
N LYS A 72 -9.80 -106.57 -81.02
CA LYS A 72 -8.46 -106.06 -80.66
C LYS A 72 -7.37 -106.82 -81.41
N ASN A 73 -6.27 -106.12 -81.69
CA ASN A 73 -5.10 -106.73 -82.29
C ASN A 73 -3.85 -106.35 -81.49
N VAL A 74 -3.11 -107.37 -81.07
CA VAL A 74 -1.79 -107.21 -80.47
C VAL A 74 -0.76 -107.41 -81.56
N ILE A 75 0.14 -106.46 -81.70
CA ILE A 75 1.24 -106.54 -82.65
C ILE A 75 2.56 -106.72 -81.91
N LYS A 76 3.34 -107.70 -82.36
CA LYS A 76 4.69 -107.94 -81.89
C LYS A 76 5.68 -107.72 -83.02
N ILE A 77 6.55 -106.73 -82.88
CA ILE A 77 7.50 -106.31 -83.91
C ILE A 77 8.91 -106.56 -83.42
N PHE A 78 9.73 -107.20 -84.25
CA PHE A 78 11.17 -107.37 -83.99
C PHE A 78 11.94 -106.43 -84.92
N SER A 79 12.59 -105.42 -84.35
CA SER A 79 13.31 -104.40 -85.13
C SER A 79 14.49 -103.86 -84.34
N LYS A 80 15.59 -103.54 -85.05
CA LYS A 80 16.75 -102.84 -84.48
C LYS A 80 16.61 -101.31 -84.54
N ILE A 81 15.46 -100.81 -84.99
CA ILE A 81 15.16 -99.38 -85.14
C ILE A 81 14.18 -99.00 -84.03
N ASP A 82 14.51 -97.96 -83.27
CA ASP A 82 13.79 -97.55 -82.05
C ASP A 82 12.43 -96.93 -82.34
N LYS A 83 12.26 -96.18 -83.43
CA LYS A 83 10.98 -95.56 -83.79
C LYS A 83 10.39 -96.23 -85.01
N LEU A 84 9.16 -96.70 -84.87
CA LEU A 84 8.41 -97.29 -85.96
C LEU A 84 7.01 -96.68 -86.01
N TYR A 85 6.46 -96.69 -87.21
CA TYR A 85 5.14 -96.17 -87.50
C TYR A 85 4.27 -97.31 -87.98
N ILE A 86 3.24 -97.63 -87.21
CA ILE A 86 2.27 -98.65 -87.55
C ILE A 86 1.09 -97.93 -88.17
N SER A 87 0.91 -98.11 -89.47
CA SER A 87 -0.21 -97.54 -90.19
C SER A 87 -1.20 -98.62 -90.57
N TYR A 88 -2.48 -98.38 -90.31
CA TYR A 88 -3.55 -99.32 -90.61
C TYR A 88 -4.86 -98.58 -90.82
N GLU A 89 -5.80 -99.26 -91.47
CA GLU A 89 -7.18 -98.79 -91.52
C GLU A 89 -7.98 -99.46 -90.40
N THR A 90 -8.83 -98.69 -89.72
CA THR A 90 -9.78 -99.21 -88.74
C THR A 90 -11.18 -98.69 -89.02
N ASN A 91 -12.20 -99.48 -88.73
CA ASN A 91 -13.59 -98.99 -88.73
C ASN A 91 -13.95 -98.25 -87.42
N GLY A 92 -13.04 -98.04 -86.49
CA GLY A 92 -13.25 -97.40 -85.19
C GLY A 92 -13.26 -98.39 -84.02
N ASP A 93 -13.36 -97.87 -82.80
CA ASP A 93 -13.22 -98.65 -81.56
C ASP A 93 -14.51 -99.33 -81.12
N THR A 94 -14.37 -100.44 -80.40
CA THR A 94 -15.48 -101.10 -79.72
C THR A 94 -15.44 -100.70 -78.26
N VAL A 95 -16.49 -100.04 -77.76
CA VAL A 95 -16.58 -99.71 -76.33
C VAL A 95 -16.82 -100.98 -75.54
N GLU A 96 -15.89 -101.31 -74.63
CA GLU A 96 -16.00 -102.46 -73.74
C GLU A 96 -16.43 -102.05 -72.33
N ALA A 97 -16.87 -103.04 -71.54
CA ALA A 97 -17.14 -102.82 -70.12
C ALA A 97 -15.91 -102.26 -69.37
N GLU A 98 -14.70 -102.63 -69.77
CA GLU A 98 -13.45 -102.11 -69.18
C GLU A 98 -13.27 -100.60 -69.41
N ASP A 99 -13.56 -100.11 -70.62
CA ASP A 99 -13.45 -98.68 -70.93
C ASP A 99 -14.46 -97.86 -70.10
N ILE A 100 -15.68 -98.37 -69.95
CA ILE A 100 -16.71 -97.76 -69.10
C ILE A 100 -16.29 -97.78 -67.63
N ASN A 101 -15.70 -98.88 -67.15
CA ASN A 101 -15.20 -98.97 -65.77
C ASN A 101 -14.08 -97.94 -65.52
N LYS A 102 -13.14 -97.74 -66.46
CA LYS A 102 -12.08 -96.71 -66.34
C LYS A 102 -12.67 -95.29 -66.22
N VAL A 103 -13.73 -94.99 -66.96
CA VAL A 103 -14.44 -93.71 -66.86
C VAL A 103 -15.17 -93.60 -65.51
N GLN A 104 -15.84 -94.67 -65.06
CA GLN A 104 -16.50 -94.72 -63.76
C GLN A 104 -15.52 -94.51 -62.60
N ASP A 105 -14.35 -95.15 -62.65
CA ASP A 105 -13.29 -95.00 -61.65
C ASP A 105 -12.78 -93.56 -61.58
N ALA A 106 -12.51 -92.93 -62.73
CA ALA A 106 -12.08 -91.53 -62.78
C ALA A 106 -13.15 -90.55 -62.28
N ILE A 107 -14.43 -90.82 -62.58
CA ILE A 107 -15.57 -90.05 -62.05
C ILE A 107 -15.63 -90.21 -60.54
N LEU A 108 -15.49 -91.43 -60.03
CA LEU A 108 -15.48 -91.73 -58.60
C LEU A 108 -14.31 -91.02 -57.90
N ASP A 109 -13.11 -91.06 -58.47
CA ASP A 109 -11.93 -90.36 -57.94
C ASP A 109 -12.12 -88.85 -57.91
N THR A 110 -12.71 -88.28 -58.96
CA THR A 110 -13.02 -86.85 -59.01
C THR A 110 -14.07 -86.49 -57.96
N GLN A 111 -15.11 -87.32 -57.79
CA GLN A 111 -16.13 -87.13 -56.76
C GLN A 111 -15.53 -87.18 -55.35
N ASN A 112 -14.63 -88.14 -55.08
CA ASN A 112 -13.94 -88.25 -53.81
C ASN A 112 -13.08 -87.02 -53.51
N ASN A 113 -12.31 -86.56 -54.49
CA ASN A 113 -11.49 -85.35 -54.35
C ASN A 113 -12.34 -84.08 -54.14
N LEU A 114 -13.46 -83.95 -54.86
CA LEU A 114 -14.39 -82.85 -54.68
C LEU A 114 -15.03 -82.88 -53.28
N ASN A 115 -15.44 -84.04 -52.80
CA ASN A 115 -15.98 -84.20 -51.44
C ASN A 115 -14.95 -83.79 -50.38
N ASN A 116 -13.70 -84.24 -50.52
CA ASN A 116 -12.61 -83.85 -49.62
C ASN A 116 -12.36 -82.33 -49.62
N GLU A 117 -12.42 -81.70 -50.80
CA GLU A 117 -12.25 -80.25 -50.93
C GLU A 117 -13.43 -79.47 -50.32
N ILE A 118 -14.66 -79.97 -50.48
CA ILE A 118 -15.84 -79.41 -49.81
C ILE A 118 -15.66 -79.46 -48.29
N ASP A 119 -15.21 -80.59 -47.75
CA ASP A 119 -15.00 -80.74 -46.32
C ASP A 119 -13.86 -79.83 -45.80
N ARG A 120 -12.75 -79.74 -46.54
CA ARG A 120 -11.66 -78.81 -46.23
C ARG A 120 -12.15 -77.36 -46.23
N ALA A 121 -12.91 -76.95 -47.25
CA ALA A 121 -13.43 -75.60 -47.38
C ALA A 121 -14.41 -75.27 -46.23
N LYS A 122 -15.38 -76.15 -45.94
CA LYS A 122 -16.31 -76.00 -44.81
C LYS A 122 -15.59 -75.87 -43.48
N ASN A 123 -14.57 -76.70 -43.25
CA ASN A 123 -13.77 -76.63 -42.03
C ASN A 123 -13.00 -75.31 -41.91
N ALA A 124 -12.40 -74.83 -43.01
CA ALA A 124 -11.70 -73.54 -43.04
C ALA A 124 -12.65 -72.35 -42.82
N GLU A 125 -13.81 -72.36 -43.47
CA GLU A 125 -14.86 -71.33 -43.29
C GLU A 125 -15.40 -71.33 -41.86
N LYS A 126 -15.59 -72.51 -41.26
CA LYS A 126 -15.98 -72.61 -39.85
C LYS A 126 -14.93 -71.99 -38.93
N VAL A 127 -13.65 -72.29 -39.13
CA VAL A 127 -12.55 -71.70 -38.34
C VAL A 127 -12.51 -70.18 -38.49
N LEU A 128 -12.67 -69.65 -39.71
CA LEU A 128 -12.73 -68.21 -39.96
C LEU A 128 -13.93 -67.56 -39.26
N THR A 129 -15.09 -68.22 -39.30
CA THR A 129 -16.32 -67.75 -38.62
C THR A 129 -16.14 -67.73 -37.11
N ASP A 130 -15.59 -68.79 -36.54
CA ASP A 130 -15.31 -68.89 -35.10
C ASP A 130 -14.31 -67.80 -34.66
N ASN A 131 -13.23 -67.60 -35.41
CA ASN A 131 -12.24 -66.55 -35.13
C ASN A 131 -12.84 -65.14 -35.23
N LEU A 132 -13.66 -64.89 -36.26
CA LEU A 132 -14.33 -63.60 -36.43
C LEU A 132 -15.30 -63.33 -35.28
N ASN A 133 -16.07 -64.32 -34.85
CA ASN A 133 -16.98 -64.19 -33.72
C ASN A 133 -16.24 -63.89 -32.41
N ASN A 134 -15.13 -64.61 -32.15
CA ASN A 134 -14.28 -64.35 -30.98
C ASN A 134 -13.70 -62.93 -31.00
N GLU A 135 -13.26 -62.44 -32.17
CA GLU A 135 -12.74 -61.09 -32.31
C GLU A 135 -13.82 -60.02 -32.11
N VAL A 136 -15.04 -60.26 -32.63
CA VAL A 136 -16.19 -59.39 -32.39
C VAL A 136 -16.54 -59.30 -30.90
N GLU A 137 -16.53 -60.41 -30.18
CA GLU A 137 -16.75 -60.42 -28.73
C GLU A 137 -15.64 -59.68 -27.97
N ARG A 138 -14.37 -59.95 -28.32
CA ARG A 138 -13.22 -59.24 -27.74
C ARG A 138 -13.33 -57.73 -27.97
N ALA A 139 -13.66 -57.30 -29.19
CA ALA A 139 -13.83 -55.90 -29.54
C ALA A 139 -14.95 -55.24 -28.74
N LYS A 140 -16.15 -55.86 -28.68
CA LYS A 140 -17.28 -55.37 -27.88
C LYS A 140 -16.93 -55.21 -26.39
N ASN A 141 -16.19 -56.16 -25.83
CA ASN A 141 -15.77 -56.11 -24.44
C ASN A 141 -14.80 -54.94 -24.19
N VAL A 142 -13.82 -54.74 -25.07
CA VAL A 142 -12.87 -53.62 -24.98
C VAL A 142 -13.57 -52.28 -25.18
N GLU A 143 -14.44 -52.16 -26.18
CA GLU A 143 -15.24 -50.94 -26.42
C GLU A 143 -16.11 -50.58 -25.21
N LYS A 144 -16.73 -51.59 -24.58
CA LYS A 144 -17.49 -51.39 -23.35
C LYS A 144 -16.59 -50.88 -22.22
N ILE A 145 -15.42 -51.48 -22.01
CA ILE A 145 -14.45 -51.03 -20.98
C ILE A 145 -14.01 -49.59 -21.25
N ILE A 146 -13.70 -49.24 -22.50
CA ILE A 146 -13.31 -47.87 -22.88
C ILE A 146 -14.45 -46.89 -22.60
N SER A 147 -15.69 -47.25 -22.95
CA SER A 147 -16.87 -46.42 -22.70
C SER A 147 -17.12 -46.21 -21.19
N ASP A 148 -17.00 -47.26 -20.39
CA ASP A 148 -17.14 -47.19 -18.93
C ASP A 148 -16.04 -46.32 -18.31
N ASN A 149 -14.78 -46.49 -18.75
CA ASN A 149 -13.65 -45.68 -18.30
C ASN A 149 -13.81 -44.21 -18.68
N LEU A 150 -14.23 -43.91 -19.91
CA LEU A 150 -14.47 -42.55 -20.38
C LEU A 150 -15.59 -41.87 -19.59
N THR A 151 -16.65 -42.62 -19.27
CA THR A 151 -17.76 -42.12 -18.46
C THR A 151 -17.30 -41.80 -17.03
N ASN A 152 -16.53 -42.71 -16.41
CA ASN A 152 -15.98 -42.49 -15.08
C ASN A 152 -15.03 -41.29 -15.03
N GLU A 153 -14.16 -41.15 -16.03
CA GLU A 153 -13.24 -40.02 -16.13
C GLU A 153 -13.98 -38.69 -16.36
N SER A 154 -15.02 -38.69 -17.20
CA SER A 154 -15.88 -37.52 -17.40
C SER A 154 -16.55 -37.09 -16.10
N ASN A 155 -17.05 -38.04 -15.30
CA ASN A 155 -17.67 -37.75 -14.00
C ASN A 155 -16.65 -37.23 -12.98
N ARG A 156 -15.46 -37.85 -12.92
CA ARG A 156 -14.36 -37.40 -12.06
C ARG A 156 -13.94 -35.96 -12.40
N ALA A 157 -13.79 -35.65 -13.69
CA ALA A 157 -13.45 -34.32 -14.18
C ALA A 157 -14.52 -33.29 -13.80
N LYS A 158 -15.80 -33.56 -14.09
CA LYS A 158 -16.92 -32.67 -13.73
C LYS A 158 -16.99 -32.37 -12.22
N ASN A 159 -16.83 -33.40 -11.39
CA ASN A 159 -16.83 -33.23 -9.93
C ASN A 159 -15.65 -32.35 -9.47
N SER A 160 -14.45 -32.57 -10.03
CA SER A 160 -13.27 -31.76 -9.73
C SER A 160 -13.44 -30.31 -10.18
N GLU A 161 -13.96 -30.08 -11.39
CA GLU A 161 -14.26 -28.76 -11.93
C GLU A 161 -15.28 -28.03 -11.06
N GLN A 162 -16.35 -28.71 -10.64
CA GLN A 162 -17.36 -28.13 -9.74
C GLN A 162 -16.76 -27.71 -8.39
N ILE A 163 -15.85 -28.52 -7.81
CA ILE A 163 -15.12 -28.15 -6.59
C ILE A 163 -14.27 -26.90 -6.81
N ILE A 164 -13.52 -26.84 -7.93
CA ILE A 164 -12.68 -25.68 -8.26
C ILE A 164 -13.54 -24.42 -8.43
N THR A 165 -14.67 -24.51 -9.14
CA THR A 165 -15.60 -23.40 -9.33
C THR A 165 -16.18 -22.92 -7.98
N ASN A 166 -16.59 -23.84 -7.11
CA ASN A 166 -17.10 -23.48 -5.79
C ASN A 166 -16.04 -22.79 -4.93
N ASN A 167 -14.81 -23.33 -4.92
CA ASN A 167 -13.70 -22.72 -4.20
C ASN A 167 -13.36 -21.33 -4.72
N LEU A 168 -13.35 -21.16 -6.05
CA LEU A 168 -13.12 -19.86 -6.68
C LEU A 168 -14.22 -18.85 -6.32
N ASN A 169 -15.49 -19.25 -6.37
CA ASN A 169 -16.62 -18.37 -5.99
C ASN A 169 -16.58 -17.96 -4.51
N ASN A 170 -16.18 -18.88 -3.63
CA ASN A 170 -15.99 -18.59 -2.21
C ASN A 170 -14.83 -17.61 -2.00
N GLU A 171 -13.72 -17.80 -2.70
CA GLU A 171 -12.56 -16.90 -2.63
C GLU A 171 -12.88 -15.51 -3.20
N VAL A 172 -13.62 -15.42 -4.30
CA VAL A 172 -14.13 -14.14 -4.84
C VAL A 172 -15.02 -13.43 -3.83
N SER A 173 -15.94 -14.16 -3.18
CA SER A 173 -16.80 -13.57 -2.15
C SER A 173 -16.01 -13.09 -0.93
N ARG A 174 -15.02 -13.87 -0.49
CA ARG A 174 -14.11 -13.50 0.61
C ARG A 174 -13.28 -12.26 0.25
N ALA A 175 -12.74 -12.21 -0.96
CA ALA A 175 -11.95 -11.09 -1.47
C ALA A 175 -12.79 -9.81 -1.55
N ASN A 176 -13.99 -9.87 -2.16
CA ASN A 176 -14.92 -8.74 -2.21
C ASN A 176 -15.30 -8.24 -0.82
N GLY A 177 -15.52 -9.14 0.15
CA GLY A 177 -15.79 -8.77 1.54
C GLY A 177 -14.63 -8.03 2.20
N ALA A 178 -13.39 -8.52 2.01
CA ALA A 178 -12.18 -7.88 2.52
C ALA A 178 -11.94 -6.51 1.87
N GLU A 179 -12.10 -6.40 0.55
CA GLU A 179 -11.94 -5.15 -0.21
C GLU A 179 -12.98 -4.09 0.19
N ASN A 180 -14.24 -4.49 0.40
CA ASN A 180 -15.27 -3.60 0.94
C ASN A 180 -14.92 -3.11 2.35
N SER A 181 -14.41 -4.00 3.22
CA SER A 181 -13.97 -3.61 4.56
C SER A 181 -12.80 -2.63 4.53
N ILE A 182 -11.80 -2.86 3.67
CA ILE A 182 -10.66 -1.94 3.50
C ILE A 182 -11.14 -0.58 2.98
N THR A 183 -12.04 -0.59 2.00
CA THR A 183 -12.63 0.64 1.42
C THR A 183 -13.39 1.45 2.47
N ASN A 184 -14.22 0.79 3.29
CA ASN A 184 -14.96 1.44 4.36
C ASN A 184 -14.02 2.02 5.43
N ASN A 185 -13.00 1.26 5.84
CA ASN A 185 -12.01 1.73 6.81
C ASN A 185 -11.23 2.94 6.26
N LEU A 186 -10.83 2.91 4.99
CA LEU A 186 -10.12 4.02 4.35
C LEU A 186 -11.02 5.27 4.25
N ASN A 187 -12.29 5.12 3.90
CA ASN A 187 -13.24 6.24 3.85
C ASN A 187 -13.52 6.86 5.23
N ALA A 188 -13.61 6.01 6.27
CA ALA A 188 -13.74 6.46 7.65
C ALA A 188 -12.48 7.24 8.09
N GLU A 189 -11.30 6.73 7.78
CA GLU A 189 -10.02 7.37 8.09
C GLU A 189 -9.84 8.70 7.35
N ILE A 190 -10.24 8.77 6.07
CA ILE A 190 -10.26 10.02 5.30
C ILE A 190 -11.18 11.05 5.97
N SER A 191 -12.37 10.62 6.41
CA SER A 191 -13.32 11.51 7.07
C SER A 191 -12.80 12.01 8.42
N ARG A 192 -12.19 11.12 9.22
CA ARG A 192 -11.55 11.44 10.49
C ARG A 192 -10.38 12.41 10.30
N ALA A 193 -9.52 12.17 9.31
CA ALA A 193 -8.37 13.02 9.01
C ALA A 193 -8.82 14.42 8.58
N LYS A 194 -9.80 14.52 7.67
CA LYS A 194 -10.39 15.82 7.25
C LYS A 194 -11.02 16.59 8.42
N GLY A 195 -11.70 15.88 9.33
CA GLY A 195 -12.24 16.48 10.55
C GLY A 195 -11.14 17.08 11.42
N ALA A 196 -10.10 16.29 11.72
CA ALA A 196 -8.97 16.74 12.53
C ALA A 196 -8.20 17.91 11.90
N GLU A 197 -7.99 17.88 10.58
CA GLU A 197 -7.35 18.98 9.83
C GLU A 197 -8.17 20.26 9.88
N LYS A 198 -9.51 20.15 9.78
CA LYS A 198 -10.42 21.28 9.93
C LYS A 198 -10.36 21.86 11.34
N ASP A 199 -10.40 21.02 12.38
CA ASP A 199 -10.33 21.46 13.77
C ASP A 199 -9.00 22.16 14.09
N LEU A 200 -7.90 21.65 13.54
CA LEU A 200 -6.58 22.29 13.63
C LEU A 200 -6.56 23.65 12.94
N THR A 201 -7.16 23.74 11.74
CA THR A 201 -7.27 24.99 10.97
C THR A 201 -8.11 26.03 11.72
N ASP A 202 -9.25 25.63 12.28
CA ASP A 202 -10.12 26.50 13.07
C ASP A 202 -9.42 26.98 14.35
N SER A 203 -8.70 26.09 15.04
CA SER A 203 -7.90 26.42 16.22
C SER A 203 -6.76 27.40 15.90
N LEU A 204 -6.09 27.22 14.77
CA LEU A 204 -5.04 28.13 14.29
C LEU A 204 -5.63 29.51 13.97
N ASN A 205 -6.76 29.56 13.27
CA ASN A 205 -7.45 30.81 12.95
C ASN A 205 -7.92 31.55 14.20
N ALA A 206 -8.49 30.85 15.19
CA ALA A 206 -8.88 31.43 16.47
C ALA A 206 -7.67 32.01 17.21
N THR A 207 -6.55 31.28 17.25
CA THR A 207 -5.30 31.74 17.87
C THR A 207 -4.75 32.98 17.18
N ASN A 208 -4.74 33.01 15.84
CA ASN A 208 -4.30 34.16 15.06
C ASN A 208 -5.17 35.40 15.32
N ASN A 209 -6.49 35.24 15.42
CA ASN A 209 -7.40 36.34 15.73
C ASN A 209 -7.15 36.90 17.14
N ASN A 210 -6.97 36.02 18.14
CA ASN A 210 -6.65 36.43 19.51
C ASN A 210 -5.32 37.18 19.58
N LEU A 211 -4.28 36.68 18.89
CA LEU A 211 -2.99 37.32 18.81
C LEU A 211 -3.08 38.71 18.15
N ASN A 212 -3.80 38.82 17.04
CA ASN A 212 -3.99 40.11 16.36
C ASN A 212 -4.74 41.12 17.25
N ASN A 213 -5.75 40.68 17.99
CA ASN A 213 -6.44 41.53 18.96
C ASN A 213 -5.52 42.01 20.08
N GLU A 214 -4.68 41.12 20.61
CA GLU A 214 -3.71 41.48 21.66
C GLU A 214 -2.62 42.43 21.14
N ILE A 215 -2.12 42.22 19.92
CA ILE A 215 -1.19 43.13 19.25
C ILE A 215 -1.81 44.53 19.13
N ASN A 216 -3.07 44.63 18.71
CA ASN A 216 -3.75 45.92 18.57
C ASN A 216 -3.96 46.60 19.93
N ARG A 217 -4.37 45.83 20.94
CA ARG A 217 -4.53 46.33 22.32
C ARG A 217 -3.20 46.84 22.88
N ALA A 218 -2.13 46.07 22.73
CA ALA A 218 -0.78 46.43 23.17
C ALA A 218 -0.30 47.72 22.49
N LYS A 219 -0.39 47.81 21.15
CA LYS A 219 -0.03 49.02 20.39
C LYS A 219 -0.78 50.26 20.86
N SER A 220 -2.06 50.14 21.17
CA SER A 220 -2.88 51.27 21.65
C SER A 220 -2.43 51.75 23.04
N VAL A 221 -2.18 50.81 23.96
CA VAL A 221 -1.67 51.13 25.31
C VAL A 221 -0.27 51.72 25.24
N GLU A 222 0.62 51.14 24.44
CA GLU A 222 1.98 51.64 24.22
C GLU A 222 1.99 53.05 23.61
N GLY A 223 1.10 53.31 22.64
CA GLY A 223 0.92 54.66 22.09
C GLY A 223 0.50 55.67 23.16
N THR A 224 -0.47 55.29 24.01
CA THR A 224 -0.92 56.13 25.13
C THR A 224 0.19 56.39 26.14
N LEU A 225 0.94 55.35 26.51
CA LEU A 225 2.06 55.46 27.44
C LEU A 225 3.18 56.35 26.89
N SER A 226 3.48 56.22 25.59
CA SER A 226 4.46 57.06 24.89
C SER A 226 4.06 58.53 24.91
N THR A 227 2.79 58.85 24.64
CA THR A 227 2.25 60.22 24.76
C THR A 227 2.31 60.75 26.18
N ASN A 228 1.90 59.95 27.18
CA ASN A 228 1.93 60.37 28.58
C ASN A 228 3.37 60.64 29.06
N LEU A 229 4.31 59.77 28.70
CA LEU A 229 5.72 59.96 29.03
C LEU A 229 6.28 61.23 28.36
N ALA A 230 5.97 61.47 27.09
CA ALA A 230 6.38 62.70 26.40
C ALA A 230 5.81 63.96 27.08
N ASN A 231 4.54 63.92 27.49
CA ASN A 231 3.90 65.02 28.23
C ASN A 231 4.55 65.24 29.60
N GLU A 232 4.87 64.17 30.33
CA GLU A 232 5.52 64.25 31.63
C GLU A 232 6.94 64.79 31.53
N VAL A 233 7.71 64.34 30.54
CA VAL A 233 9.04 64.88 30.22
C VAL A 233 8.95 66.38 29.96
N ASN A 234 8.01 66.83 29.11
CA ASN A 234 7.81 68.24 28.84
C ASN A 234 7.41 69.04 30.10
N ARG A 235 6.50 68.50 30.91
CA ARG A 235 6.08 69.12 32.17
C ARG A 235 7.26 69.28 33.13
N ALA A 236 8.05 68.22 33.33
CA ALA A 236 9.21 68.20 34.19
C ALA A 236 10.27 69.20 33.71
N SER A 237 10.63 69.17 32.42
CA SER A 237 11.60 70.12 31.85
C SER A 237 11.16 71.58 31.98
N ASN A 238 9.87 71.88 31.81
CA ASN A 238 9.34 73.23 32.03
C ASN A 238 9.45 73.67 33.49
N ALA A 239 9.08 72.80 34.44
CA ALA A 239 9.20 73.08 35.86
C ALA A 239 10.67 73.27 36.28
N GLU A 240 11.58 72.43 35.79
CA GLU A 240 13.03 72.53 36.02
C GLU A 240 13.60 73.83 35.46
N ASN A 241 13.18 74.26 34.28
CA ASN A 241 13.56 75.56 33.70
C ASN A 241 13.05 76.73 34.56
N THR A 242 11.81 76.67 35.05
CA THR A 242 11.28 77.69 35.97
C THR A 242 12.07 77.75 37.27
N ILE A 243 12.37 76.61 37.89
CA ILE A 243 13.16 76.53 39.12
C ILE A 243 14.57 77.10 38.88
N THR A 244 15.20 76.73 37.76
CA THR A 244 16.52 77.22 37.36
C THR A 244 16.52 78.74 37.18
N ASN A 245 15.51 79.29 36.49
CA ASN A 245 15.37 80.73 36.31
C ASN A 245 15.13 81.47 37.62
N ASN A 246 14.24 80.96 38.47
CA ASN A 246 13.97 81.53 39.79
C ASN A 246 15.22 81.51 40.68
N LEU A 247 15.98 80.42 40.66
CA LEU A 247 17.23 80.31 41.39
C LEU A 247 18.27 81.30 40.87
N ASN A 248 18.41 81.46 39.54
CA ASN A 248 19.30 82.44 38.94
C ASN A 248 18.91 83.89 39.29
N LEU A 249 17.61 84.19 39.33
CA LEU A 249 17.09 85.50 39.76
C LEU A 249 17.39 85.75 41.24
N GLU A 250 17.18 84.75 42.11
CA GLU A 250 17.48 84.88 43.54
C GLU A 250 18.97 85.01 43.79
N ILE A 251 19.82 84.25 43.08
CA ILE A 251 21.28 84.42 43.11
C ILE A 251 21.65 85.86 42.74
N THR A 252 21.01 86.43 41.71
CA THR A 252 21.27 87.81 41.28
C THR A 252 20.81 88.83 42.33
N ARG A 253 19.60 88.67 42.86
CA ARG A 253 19.04 89.51 43.92
C ARG A 253 19.90 89.48 45.18
N ALA A 254 20.31 88.29 45.62
CA ALA A 254 21.15 88.08 46.79
C ALA A 254 22.50 88.76 46.61
N LYS A 255 23.19 88.53 45.48
CA LYS A 255 24.47 89.20 45.17
C LYS A 255 24.34 90.73 45.17
N ALA A 256 23.25 91.27 44.62
CA ALA A 256 23.00 92.71 44.62
C ALA A 256 22.74 93.26 46.03
N ALA A 257 21.94 92.57 46.84
CA ALA A 257 21.69 92.93 48.23
C ALA A 257 22.96 92.87 49.07
N GLU A 258 23.76 91.80 48.94
CA GLU A 258 25.06 91.64 49.60
C GLU A 258 26.04 92.76 49.21
N SER A 259 26.10 93.11 47.92
CA SER A 259 26.92 94.23 47.43
C SER A 259 26.45 95.56 48.02
N SER A 260 25.13 95.80 48.10
CA SER A 260 24.57 97.01 48.70
C SER A 260 24.87 97.10 50.20
N ILE A 261 24.71 96.00 50.93
CA ILE A 261 25.03 95.92 52.37
C ILE A 261 26.52 96.20 52.56
N THR A 262 27.38 95.56 51.76
CA THR A 262 28.83 95.77 51.79
C THR A 262 29.17 97.24 51.54
N ASN A 263 28.53 97.88 50.55
CA ASN A 263 28.70 99.30 50.27
C ASN A 263 28.23 100.18 51.45
N THR A 264 27.06 99.91 52.02
CA THR A 264 26.56 100.64 53.20
C THR A 264 27.49 100.50 54.39
N ILE A 265 27.99 99.29 54.65
CA ILE A 265 29.00 99.04 55.69
C ILE A 265 30.25 99.87 55.40
N ASN A 266 30.78 99.82 54.18
CA ASN A 266 31.97 100.57 53.80
C ASN A 266 31.79 102.10 53.91
N VAL A 267 30.60 102.62 53.56
CA VAL A 267 30.26 104.06 53.66
C VAL A 267 30.08 104.51 55.11
N ASN A 268 29.46 103.68 55.95
CA ASN A 268 29.25 104.03 57.36
C ASN A 268 30.45 103.72 58.24
N LYS A 269 31.37 102.86 57.80
CA LYS A 269 32.57 102.49 58.55
C LYS A 269 33.35 103.71 59.09
N PRO A 270 33.60 104.79 58.32
CA PRO A 270 34.24 106.00 58.83
C PRO A 270 33.42 106.81 59.86
N ASN A 271 32.10 106.64 59.90
CA ASN A 271 31.21 107.26 60.89
C ASN A 271 31.10 106.41 62.17
N TRP A 272 31.21 105.09 62.04
CA TRP A 272 31.25 104.12 63.14
C TRP A 272 32.62 104.04 63.81
N ASP A 273 33.68 104.29 63.05
CA ASP A 273 35.01 104.53 63.58
C ASP A 273 34.96 105.88 64.33
N ASP A 274 35.40 105.91 65.59
CA ASP A 274 35.23 107.06 66.49
C ASP A 274 35.76 108.36 65.85
N LYS A 275 34.88 109.36 65.68
CA LYS A 275 35.17 110.68 65.07
C LYS A 275 36.27 111.47 65.81
N TYR A 276 36.45 111.17 67.10
CA TYR A 276 37.49 111.71 67.94
C TYR A 276 38.14 110.55 68.67
N SER A 277 39.47 110.51 68.66
CA SER A 277 40.19 109.58 69.52
C SER A 277 39.79 109.80 70.98
N ARG A 278 39.88 108.76 71.81
CA ARG A 278 39.61 108.87 73.27
C ARG A 278 40.33 110.09 73.88
N ASN A 279 41.56 110.35 73.45
CA ASN A 279 42.34 111.51 73.86
C ASN A 279 41.71 112.87 73.50
N GLU A 280 41.09 113.00 72.33
CA GLU A 280 40.45 114.26 71.91
C GLU A 280 39.15 114.54 72.69
N VAL A 281 38.41 113.50 73.06
CA VAL A 281 37.20 113.62 73.91
C VAL A 281 37.60 114.03 75.32
N ASP A 282 38.59 113.37 75.90
CA ASP A 282 39.08 113.68 77.25
C ASP A 282 39.59 115.13 77.34
N ASN A 283 40.27 115.62 76.31
CA ASN A 283 40.73 117.02 76.24
C ASN A 283 39.57 118.03 76.21
N LYS A 284 38.50 117.75 75.47
CA LYS A 284 37.32 118.64 75.40
C LYS A 284 36.51 118.65 76.69
N ILE A 285 36.35 117.50 77.34
CA ILE A 285 35.63 117.39 78.61
C ILE A 285 36.39 118.16 79.70
N ASN A 286 37.72 118.01 79.77
CA ASN A 286 38.54 118.74 80.73
C ASN A 286 38.44 120.27 80.56
N GLN A 287 38.38 120.76 79.32
CA GLN A 287 38.24 122.19 79.03
C GLN A 287 36.88 122.77 79.46
N VAL A 288 35.80 121.98 79.39
CA VAL A 288 34.46 122.41 79.84
C VAL A 288 34.39 122.42 81.37
N VAL A 289 34.91 121.38 82.03
CA VAL A 289 34.89 121.26 83.49
C VAL A 289 35.71 122.37 84.16
N SER A 290 36.85 122.75 83.59
CA SER A 290 37.68 123.84 84.13
C SER A 290 37.04 125.23 84.02
N ASN A 291 36.10 125.42 83.08
CA ASN A 291 35.43 126.70 82.84
C ASN A 291 34.14 126.87 83.67
N MET A 292 33.79 125.91 84.54
CA MET A 292 32.62 126.00 85.41
C MET A 292 32.98 126.66 86.75
N ASP A 293 32.24 127.70 87.13
CA ASP A 293 32.40 128.37 88.43
C ASP A 293 31.58 127.65 89.51
N TRP A 294 32.23 126.69 90.19
CA TRP A 294 31.64 125.85 91.21
C TRP A 294 31.52 126.57 92.54
N LYS A 295 30.33 126.49 93.17
CA LYS A 295 30.06 126.97 94.53
C LYS A 295 29.83 125.77 95.45
N GLU A 296 29.92 126.03 96.76
CA GLU A 296 29.71 124.98 97.76
C GLU A 296 28.32 124.33 97.63
N SER A 297 28.27 123.03 97.89
CA SER A 297 27.04 122.26 97.76
C SER A 297 26.08 122.54 98.91
N VAL A 298 24.78 122.64 98.59
CA VAL A 298 23.72 122.82 99.58
C VAL A 298 23.00 121.50 99.88
N ALA A 299 22.28 121.43 101.01
CA ALA A 299 21.61 120.19 101.42
C ALA A 299 20.39 119.86 100.55
N THR A 300 19.50 120.84 100.31
CA THR A 300 18.28 120.68 99.52
C THR A 300 18.15 121.79 98.45
N TYR A 301 17.33 121.59 97.42
CA TYR A 301 17.13 122.61 96.37
C TYR A 301 16.64 123.94 96.93
N SER A 302 15.79 123.89 97.97
CA SER A 302 15.26 125.09 98.63
C SER A 302 16.33 125.91 99.34
N ASP A 303 17.48 125.31 99.67
CA ASP A 303 18.58 125.97 100.37
C ASP A 303 19.53 126.72 99.42
N ILE A 304 19.44 126.49 98.10
CA ILE A 304 20.21 127.24 97.11
C ILE A 304 19.87 128.73 97.19
N ALA A 305 18.58 129.07 97.17
CA ALA A 305 18.11 130.46 97.18
C ALA A 305 18.39 131.18 98.52
N LYS A 306 18.60 130.43 99.61
CA LYS A 306 18.96 130.98 100.92
C LYS A 306 20.46 131.26 101.03
N THR A 307 21.28 130.33 100.53
CA THR A 307 22.75 130.39 100.64
C THR A 307 23.34 131.34 99.60
N TYR A 308 22.76 131.37 98.41
CA TYR A 308 23.17 132.20 97.28
C TYR A 308 22.01 133.12 96.87
N SER A 309 21.76 134.15 97.69
CA SER A 309 20.62 135.08 97.52
C SER A 309 20.78 136.05 96.35
N THR A 310 22.00 136.24 95.85
CA THR A 310 22.32 137.05 94.65
C THR A 310 23.28 136.25 93.76
N PRO A 311 22.81 135.21 93.05
CA PRO A 311 23.68 134.37 92.25
C PRO A 311 24.02 135.03 90.91
N ASP A 312 25.29 134.96 90.51
CA ASP A 312 25.69 135.38 89.16
C ASP A 312 25.40 134.27 88.15
N ASP A 313 25.19 134.67 86.90
CA ASP A 313 25.03 133.73 85.80
C ASP A 313 26.23 132.78 85.70
N GLY A 314 25.95 131.50 85.54
CA GLY A 314 26.95 130.46 85.41
C GLY A 314 27.43 129.81 86.72
N TRP A 315 27.02 130.32 87.89
CA TRP A 315 27.30 129.64 89.16
C TRP A 315 26.71 128.24 89.17
N THR A 316 27.51 127.27 89.58
CA THR A 316 27.11 125.86 89.61
C THR A 316 27.16 125.33 91.04
N VAL A 317 26.05 124.78 91.51
CA VAL A 317 25.86 124.25 92.86
C VAL A 317 25.32 122.83 92.78
N ASN A 318 25.90 121.91 93.54
CA ASN A 318 25.31 120.59 93.73
C ASN A 318 24.36 120.60 94.93
N VAL A 319 23.23 119.90 94.79
CA VAL A 319 22.28 119.65 95.87
C VAL A 319 22.43 118.20 96.34
N LYS A 320 22.77 118.03 97.61
CA LYS A 320 23.21 116.73 98.16
C LYS A 320 22.10 115.69 98.30
N ASP A 321 20.85 116.09 98.56
CA ASP A 321 19.75 115.15 98.80
C ASP A 321 19.28 114.41 97.53
N THR A 322 19.36 115.09 96.39
CA THR A 322 18.90 114.62 95.09
C THR A 322 20.06 114.24 94.17
N ASP A 323 21.29 114.58 94.56
CA ASP A 323 22.49 114.48 93.73
C ASP A 323 22.28 115.11 92.34
N ILE A 324 21.57 116.24 92.35
CA ILE A 324 21.31 117.05 91.17
C ILE A 324 22.18 118.30 91.24
N THR A 325 22.94 118.52 90.18
CA THR A 325 23.72 119.74 90.00
C THR A 325 22.87 120.78 89.30
N TYR A 326 22.74 121.95 89.89
CA TYR A 326 22.01 123.09 89.34
C TYR A 326 22.98 124.18 88.91
N ARG A 327 22.67 124.85 87.80
CA ARG A 327 23.39 126.03 87.33
C ARG A 327 22.44 127.21 87.30
N TYR A 328 22.87 128.36 87.78
CA TYR A 328 22.07 129.56 87.65
C TYR A 328 22.18 130.10 86.23
N SER A 329 21.04 130.30 85.57
CA SER A 329 20.92 130.77 84.18
C SER A 329 20.82 132.30 84.04
N GLY A 330 21.17 133.03 85.10
CA GLY A 330 20.90 134.46 85.24
C GLY A 330 19.47 134.80 85.68
N THR A 331 18.53 133.86 85.56
CA THR A 331 17.11 134.05 85.98
C THR A 331 16.59 132.97 86.92
N SER A 332 17.12 131.76 86.85
CA SER A 332 16.66 130.62 87.67
C SER A 332 17.76 129.56 87.82
N TRP A 333 17.67 128.76 88.88
CA TRP A 333 18.52 127.59 89.07
C TRP A 333 17.95 126.42 88.28
N ILE A 334 18.63 126.05 87.19
CA ILE A 334 18.25 124.96 86.29
C ILE A 334 19.06 123.70 86.58
N PRO A 335 18.45 122.50 86.65
CA PRO A 335 19.18 121.25 86.83
C PRO A 335 19.95 120.90 85.55
N ILE A 336 21.22 120.53 85.68
CA ILE A 336 22.14 120.26 84.57
C ILE A 336 22.85 118.91 84.67
N SER A 337 22.66 118.15 85.75
CA SER A 337 23.22 116.81 85.92
C SER A 337 22.36 115.73 85.22
N ALA A 338 22.98 114.65 84.74
CA ALA A 338 22.28 113.54 84.07
C ALA A 338 21.18 112.87 84.93
N ASN A 339 21.27 112.96 86.26
CA ASN A 339 20.30 112.41 87.20
C ASN A 339 18.92 113.08 87.16
N SER A 340 18.79 114.24 86.49
CA SER A 340 17.50 114.95 86.34
C SER A 340 16.73 114.62 85.05
N ILE A 341 17.18 113.65 84.24
CA ILE A 341 16.52 113.25 82.98
C ILE A 341 15.42 112.18 83.26
N PRO A 342 14.14 112.39 82.84
CA PRO A 342 13.04 111.43 83.05
C PRO A 342 13.23 110.07 82.34
N LEU A 343 12.51 109.03 82.78
CA LEU A 343 12.35 107.80 81.98
C LEU A 343 11.49 108.06 80.75
N ALA A 344 11.83 107.41 79.63
CA ALA A 344 11.08 107.57 78.39
C ALA A 344 9.70 106.93 78.52
N THR A 345 8.68 107.66 78.09
CA THR A 345 7.32 107.16 77.96
C THR A 345 6.88 107.29 76.51
N LYS A 346 5.69 106.79 76.18
CA LYS A 346 5.08 107.00 74.85
C LYS A 346 4.86 108.48 74.52
N ASP A 347 4.81 109.35 75.54
CA ASP A 347 4.45 110.77 75.39
C ASP A 347 5.64 111.72 75.67
N VAL A 348 6.70 111.24 76.33
CA VAL A 348 7.82 112.07 76.83
C VAL A 348 9.15 111.42 76.48
N ASP A 349 10.02 112.18 75.82
CA ASP A 349 11.42 111.81 75.62
C ASP A 349 12.14 111.77 76.97
N GLY A 350 12.85 110.67 77.21
CA GLY A 350 13.58 110.47 78.46
C GLY A 350 14.94 109.85 78.20
N LYS A 351 15.32 108.83 78.97
CA LYS A 351 16.56 108.06 78.73
C LYS A 351 16.66 107.37 77.36
N MET A 352 15.57 107.32 76.60
CA MET A 352 15.49 106.95 75.18
C MET A 352 14.41 107.81 74.48
N SER A 353 14.35 107.81 73.15
CA SER A 353 13.32 108.59 72.45
C SER A 353 11.94 107.98 72.64
N LYS A 354 10.88 108.81 72.62
CA LYS A 354 9.50 108.33 72.66
C LYS A 354 9.16 107.41 71.50
N GLN A 355 9.77 107.64 70.33
CA GLN A 355 9.54 106.83 69.13
C GLN A 355 10.11 105.42 69.29
N ASP A 356 11.34 105.30 69.80
CA ASP A 356 11.95 103.99 70.06
C ASP A 356 11.14 103.20 71.11
N LYS A 357 10.51 103.89 72.07
CA LYS A 357 9.64 103.23 73.05
C LYS A 357 8.35 102.71 72.43
N ILE A 358 7.75 103.47 71.50
CA ILE A 358 6.57 103.04 70.73
C ILE A 358 6.91 101.84 69.86
N ASP A 359 8.02 101.90 69.14
CA ASP A 359 8.43 100.85 68.21
C ASP A 359 8.78 99.55 68.95
N HIS A 360 9.42 99.64 70.12
CA HIS A 360 9.68 98.49 70.97
C HIS A 360 8.38 97.79 71.44
N ASP A 361 7.36 98.56 71.81
CA ASP A 361 6.07 98.01 72.26
C ASP A 361 5.28 97.37 71.11
N ASP A 362 5.30 97.96 69.92
CA ASP A 362 4.67 97.40 68.71
C ASP A 362 5.30 96.06 68.32
N MET A 363 6.64 95.98 68.33
CA MET A 363 7.39 94.77 67.98
C MET A 363 7.04 93.58 68.89
N ASN A 364 6.79 93.82 70.17
CA ASN A 364 6.46 92.77 71.11
C ASN A 364 5.05 92.20 70.88
N SER A 365 4.12 92.98 70.33
CA SER A 365 2.74 92.55 70.07
C SER A 365 2.58 91.63 68.85
N LYS A 366 3.47 91.73 67.86
CA LYS A 366 3.33 91.07 66.53
C LYS A 366 4.02 89.70 66.40
N LYS A 367 4.55 89.12 67.49
CA LYS A 367 5.40 87.91 67.42
C LYS A 367 4.71 86.60 66.98
N HIS A 368 3.37 86.54 66.87
CA HIS A 368 2.65 85.28 66.58
C HIS A 368 1.44 85.38 65.61
N VAL A 369 1.43 86.31 64.64
CA VAL A 369 0.35 86.39 63.65
C VAL A 369 0.91 86.37 62.22
N HIS A 370 0.40 85.44 61.39
CA HIS A 370 0.65 85.40 59.95
C HIS A 370 -0.68 85.35 59.19
N SER A 371 -0.73 85.97 58.01
CA SER A 371 -1.95 86.20 57.22
C SER A 371 -2.50 84.98 56.48
N ASN A 372 -1.74 83.90 56.34
CA ASN A 372 -2.11 82.70 55.57
C ASN A 372 -2.48 81.48 56.43
N LYS A 373 -2.52 81.62 57.75
CA LYS A 373 -2.78 80.49 58.67
C LYS A 373 -4.11 79.77 58.38
N SER A 374 -5.17 80.51 58.08
CA SER A 374 -6.50 79.93 57.80
C SER A 374 -6.54 79.09 56.51
N ILE A 375 -5.75 79.44 55.50
CA ILE A 375 -5.69 78.71 54.22
C ILE A 375 -4.94 77.39 54.39
N ILE A 376 -3.82 77.42 55.14
CA ILE A 376 -2.99 76.25 55.40
C ILE A 376 -3.74 75.21 56.26
N ASP A 377 -4.51 75.66 57.25
CA ASP A 377 -5.32 74.76 58.09
C ASP A 377 -6.42 74.04 57.27
N ALA A 378 -7.06 74.73 56.31
CA ALA A 378 -8.15 74.18 55.49
C ALA A 378 -7.69 73.14 54.44
N ILE A 379 -6.55 73.39 53.78
CA ILE A 379 -5.97 72.46 52.78
C ILE A 379 -5.51 71.18 53.46
N SER A 380 -4.92 71.29 54.66
CA SER A 380 -4.39 70.14 55.40
C SER A 380 -5.50 69.21 55.88
N GLN A 381 -6.61 69.74 56.41
CA GLN A 381 -7.72 68.91 56.89
C GLN A 381 -8.43 68.15 55.78
N SER A 382 -8.67 68.80 54.64
CA SER A 382 -9.33 68.18 53.48
C SER A 382 -8.53 67.00 52.92
N LEU A 383 -7.20 67.11 52.91
CA LEU A 383 -6.32 66.02 52.46
C LEU A 383 -6.29 64.86 53.45
N LEU A 384 -6.29 65.13 54.75
CA LEU A 384 -6.35 64.09 55.79
C LEU A 384 -7.67 63.31 55.74
N ASP A 385 -8.80 63.99 55.52
CA ASP A 385 -10.11 63.35 55.45
C ASP A 385 -10.23 62.42 54.23
N ALA A 386 -9.75 62.87 53.06
CA ALA A 386 -9.73 62.06 51.84
C ALA A 386 -8.80 60.84 51.97
N TRP A 387 -7.64 61.00 52.60
CA TRP A 387 -6.69 59.91 52.84
C TRP A 387 -7.26 58.86 53.79
N ASN A 388 -7.92 59.27 54.87
CA ASN A 388 -8.58 58.35 55.80
C ASN A 388 -9.72 57.59 55.13
N SER A 389 -10.53 58.24 54.29
CA SER A 389 -11.61 57.57 53.56
C SER A 389 -11.09 56.55 52.54
N ALA A 390 -9.99 56.85 51.84
CA ALA A 390 -9.37 55.92 50.90
C ALA A 390 -8.73 54.71 51.61
N TYR A 391 -8.04 54.94 52.74
CA TYR A 391 -7.44 53.88 53.56
C TYR A 391 -8.49 52.87 54.08
N THR A 392 -9.67 53.36 54.47
CA THR A 392 -10.77 52.50 54.94
C THR A 392 -11.37 51.64 53.81
N HIS A 393 -11.35 52.13 52.56
CA HIS A 393 -11.90 51.41 51.40
C HIS A 393 -10.97 50.32 50.86
N ILE A 394 -9.65 50.45 51.03
CA ILE A 394 -8.65 49.50 50.50
C ILE A 394 -8.15 48.47 51.51
N SER A 395 -8.56 48.56 52.77
CA SER A 395 -8.13 47.66 53.86
C SER A 395 -9.13 46.54 54.19
N ASP A 396 -10.23 46.40 53.45
CA ASP A 396 -11.20 45.28 53.56
C ASP A 396 -10.63 43.98 52.97
N THR A 397 -10.73 42.87 53.72
CA THR A 397 -10.24 41.53 53.36
C THR A 397 -11.10 40.81 52.30
N VAL A 398 -12.35 41.22 52.08
CA VAL A 398 -13.28 40.63 51.10
C VAL A 398 -13.71 41.67 50.05
N ARG A 399 -12.99 41.66 48.93
CA ARG A 399 -13.25 42.32 47.63
C ARG A 399 -14.42 43.31 47.59
N HIS A 400 -14.09 44.60 47.65
CA HIS A 400 -14.72 45.74 46.94
C HIS A 400 -16.23 45.70 46.60
N ILE A 401 -17.11 45.31 47.53
CA ILE A 401 -18.56 45.54 47.39
C ILE A 401 -19.13 46.11 48.69
N THR A 402 -20.08 47.02 48.54
CA THR A 402 -20.71 47.71 49.67
C THR A 402 -21.62 46.77 50.45
N GLN A 403 -21.90 47.08 51.72
CA GLN A 403 -22.77 46.24 52.57
C GLN A 403 -24.17 46.02 51.97
N VAL A 404 -24.70 47.04 51.29
CA VAL A 404 -26.00 47.00 50.61
C VAL A 404 -26.02 46.00 49.44
N GLU A 405 -24.88 45.78 48.78
CA GLU A 405 -24.76 44.83 47.67
C GLU A 405 -24.64 43.39 48.16
N ARG A 406 -23.93 43.15 49.28
CA ARG A 406 -23.88 41.83 49.94
C ARG A 406 -25.26 41.39 50.45
N ASP A 407 -26.02 42.30 51.03
CA ASP A 407 -27.34 41.99 51.59
C ASP A 407 -28.41 41.68 50.52
N LYS A 408 -28.18 42.09 49.26
CA LYS A 408 -29.02 41.72 48.11
C LYS A 408 -28.64 40.37 47.53
N TRP A 409 -27.36 40.02 47.56
CA TRP A 409 -26.89 38.75 47.01
C TRP A 409 -27.28 37.56 47.87
N ASN A 410 -27.14 37.67 49.20
CA ASN A 410 -27.47 36.59 50.14
C ASN A 410 -28.98 36.27 50.19
N ARG A 411 -29.84 37.29 50.00
CA ARG A 411 -31.30 37.15 50.04
C ARG A 411 -31.89 36.24 48.95
N LYS A 412 -31.18 36.01 47.85
CA LYS A 412 -31.63 35.11 46.76
C LYS A 412 -31.36 33.64 47.07
N GLN A 413 -30.44 33.35 47.97
CA GLN A 413 -30.02 31.99 48.36
C GLN A 413 -30.90 31.45 49.50
N ASP A 414 -31.33 32.31 50.42
CA ASP A 414 -32.18 31.92 51.57
C ASP A 414 -33.63 31.58 51.19
N ASN A 415 -34.10 32.00 50.00
CA ASN A 415 -35.47 31.71 49.52
C ASN A 415 -35.65 30.27 48.96
N LEU A 416 -34.61 29.44 48.95
CA LEU A 416 -34.67 28.08 48.41
C LEU A 416 -35.14 27.04 49.44
N GLY A 417 -35.03 27.32 50.74
CA GLY A 417 -35.48 26.40 51.81
C GLY A 417 -34.65 25.11 51.97
N TYR A 418 -33.58 24.93 51.18
CA TYR A 418 -32.60 23.85 51.31
C TYR A 418 -31.22 24.34 50.84
N THR A 419 -30.15 23.68 51.30
CA THR A 419 -28.79 23.92 50.79
C THR A 419 -28.62 23.17 49.46
N PRO A 420 -28.46 23.87 48.32
CA PRO A 420 -28.24 23.21 47.05
C PRO A 420 -26.88 22.51 47.05
N VAL A 421 -26.82 21.33 46.45
CA VAL A 421 -25.53 20.67 46.22
C VAL A 421 -24.66 21.52 45.29
N ASN A 422 -23.41 21.72 45.69
CA ASN A 422 -22.46 22.56 44.98
C ASN A 422 -21.88 21.82 43.75
N LYS A 423 -21.39 22.59 42.77
CA LYS A 423 -20.75 22.04 41.55
C LYS A 423 -19.34 21.49 41.78
N ALA A 424 -18.74 21.72 42.95
CA ALA A 424 -17.41 21.25 43.31
C ALA A 424 -17.44 19.82 43.90
N GLY A 425 -18.63 19.25 44.11
CA GLY A 425 -18.84 17.93 44.66
C GLY A 425 -19.32 18.01 46.10
N ASP A 426 -20.50 17.45 46.34
CA ASP A 426 -21.04 17.18 47.69
C ASP A 426 -21.35 15.69 47.81
N THR A 427 -21.19 15.14 49.02
CA THR A 427 -21.54 13.75 49.31
C THR A 427 -22.91 13.69 49.98
N MET A 428 -23.91 13.08 49.32
CA MET A 428 -25.24 12.86 49.89
C MET A 428 -25.25 11.55 50.69
N ASN A 429 -25.29 11.65 52.03
CA ASN A 429 -25.22 10.49 52.93
C ASN A 429 -26.60 9.87 53.25
N GLY A 430 -27.68 10.42 52.67
CA GLY A 430 -29.06 9.96 52.85
C GLY A 430 -29.60 9.22 51.61
N ARG A 431 -30.76 8.57 51.76
CA ARG A 431 -31.48 7.95 50.63
C ARG A 431 -31.91 9.04 49.65
N LEU A 432 -31.32 9.06 48.46
CA LEU A 432 -31.78 9.88 47.34
C LEU A 432 -33.11 9.31 46.83
N ILE A 433 -34.22 10.02 47.09
CA ILE A 433 -35.56 9.66 46.60
C ILE A 433 -35.84 10.54 45.39
N ILE A 434 -35.87 9.94 44.20
CA ILE A 434 -36.33 10.60 42.98
C ILE A 434 -37.82 10.27 42.86
N MET A 435 -38.67 11.28 43.10
CA MET A 435 -40.12 11.09 43.00
C MET A 435 -40.49 10.85 41.53
N PRO A 436 -41.34 9.84 41.23
CA PRO A 436 -41.79 9.62 39.86
C PRO A 436 -42.72 10.77 39.45
N GLY A 437 -42.21 11.73 38.67
CA GLY A 437 -43.05 12.45 37.72
C GLY A 437 -43.47 11.52 36.59
N SER A 438 -44.43 11.91 35.75
CA SER A 438 -45.03 11.05 34.72
C SER A 438 -44.07 10.42 33.69
N ASN A 439 -42.76 10.68 33.76
CA ASN A 439 -41.67 10.07 32.99
C ASN A 439 -40.36 9.94 33.84
N GLY A 440 -40.49 9.63 35.13
CA GLY A 440 -39.40 9.73 36.12
C GLY A 440 -38.43 8.54 36.14
N GLY A 441 -37.30 8.67 35.43
CA GLY A 441 -36.11 7.84 35.57
C GLY A 441 -34.85 8.69 35.87
N ILE A 442 -33.70 8.04 36.06
CA ILE A 442 -32.41 8.75 36.13
C ILE A 442 -31.95 9.00 34.69
N SER A 443 -31.98 10.25 34.25
CA SER A 443 -31.42 10.67 32.96
C SER A 443 -30.03 11.25 33.18
N PHE A 444 -29.01 10.59 32.63
CA PHE A 444 -27.69 11.20 32.51
C PHE A 444 -27.70 12.20 31.33
N PRO A 445 -27.02 13.35 31.41
CA PRO A 445 -26.89 14.26 30.27
C PRO A 445 -26.17 13.57 29.10
N ASN A 446 -26.40 14.10 27.88
CA ASN A 446 -25.78 13.58 26.66
C ASN A 446 -24.25 13.47 26.82
N ASN A 447 -23.66 12.32 26.46
CA ASN A 447 -22.23 12.03 26.56
C ASN A 447 -21.64 11.94 27.98
N SER A 448 -22.43 11.59 29.01
CA SER A 448 -21.93 11.47 30.40
C SER A 448 -20.83 10.41 30.59
N PHE A 449 -20.66 9.50 29.64
CA PHE A 449 -19.66 8.44 29.65
C PHE A 449 -18.56 8.61 28.57
N GLY A 450 -18.60 9.72 27.80
CA GLY A 450 -17.68 10.00 26.69
C GLY A 450 -18.06 9.32 25.38
N GLY A 451 -17.83 9.99 24.23
CA GLY A 451 -18.36 9.62 22.91
C GLY A 451 -19.58 10.47 22.52
N SER A 452 -19.79 10.77 21.22
CA SER A 452 -20.92 11.60 20.78
C SER A 452 -22.13 10.74 20.41
N GLY A 453 -23.21 10.84 21.19
CA GLY A 453 -24.48 10.14 20.90
C GLY A 453 -24.84 9.06 21.91
N ASP A 454 -23.98 8.80 22.88
CA ASP A 454 -24.18 7.74 23.86
C ASP A 454 -25.13 8.22 24.96
N THR A 455 -26.21 7.48 25.12
CA THR A 455 -27.23 7.71 26.15
C THR A 455 -27.42 6.42 26.95
N ALA A 456 -27.46 6.55 28.27
CA ALA A 456 -27.89 5.49 29.16
C ALA A 456 -29.08 6.01 29.97
N THR A 457 -30.21 5.32 29.89
CA THR A 457 -31.39 5.62 30.70
C THR A 457 -31.86 4.38 31.42
N ILE A 458 -32.34 4.58 32.65
CA ILE A 458 -33.07 3.57 33.41
C ILE A 458 -34.47 4.13 33.61
N THR A 459 -35.46 3.53 32.95
CA THR A 459 -36.86 3.91 33.10
C THR A 459 -37.63 2.84 33.85
N LEU A 460 -38.56 3.31 34.69
CA LEU A 460 -39.54 2.50 35.39
C LEU A 460 -40.90 2.98 34.91
N GLU A 461 -41.52 2.24 34.01
CA GLU A 461 -42.77 2.62 33.39
C GLU A 461 -43.91 1.74 33.90
N ASN A 462 -45.00 2.38 34.32
CA ASN A 462 -46.25 1.71 34.63
C ASN A 462 -46.98 1.48 33.32
N LEU A 463 -47.00 0.25 32.84
CA LEU A 463 -47.77 -0.14 31.69
C LEU A 463 -49.20 -0.46 32.12
N ASN A 464 -50.18 0.01 31.35
CA ASN A 464 -51.60 -0.29 31.53
C ASN A 464 -52.17 0.00 32.94
N GLY A 465 -52.05 1.25 33.40
CA GLY A 465 -52.86 1.72 34.54
C GLY A 465 -52.46 1.18 35.92
N GLY A 466 -51.25 0.61 36.07
CA GLY A 466 -50.63 0.36 37.38
C GLY A 466 -50.54 -1.11 37.82
N GLU A 467 -50.90 -2.08 36.97
CA GLU A 467 -50.77 -3.51 37.32
C GLU A 467 -49.50 -4.17 36.73
N ALA A 468 -48.89 -3.59 35.70
CA ALA A 468 -47.63 -4.08 35.12
C ALA A 468 -46.55 -3.00 35.23
N THR A 469 -45.42 -3.34 35.83
CA THR A 469 -44.23 -2.49 35.88
C THR A 469 -43.18 -3.04 34.93
N GLU A 470 -42.70 -2.21 34.00
CA GLU A 470 -41.54 -2.51 33.18
C GLU A 470 -40.34 -1.71 33.68
N MET A 471 -39.22 -2.40 33.89
CA MET A 471 -37.93 -1.78 34.16
C MET A 471 -37.08 -1.92 32.90
N THR A 472 -36.87 -0.80 32.21
CA THR A 472 -36.14 -0.77 30.95
C THR A 472 -34.77 -0.12 31.17
N PHE A 473 -33.72 -0.85 30.79
CA PHE A 473 -32.37 -0.34 30.71
C PHE A 473 -32.05 -0.08 29.24
N THR A 474 -32.02 1.18 28.82
CA THR A 474 -31.70 1.56 27.43
C THR A 474 -30.31 2.13 27.36
N ILE A 475 -29.45 1.49 26.58
CA ILE A 475 -28.13 2.00 26.22
C ILE A 475 -28.12 2.13 24.70
N THR A 476 -27.94 3.35 24.20
CA THR A 476 -27.67 3.56 22.77
C THR A 476 -26.17 3.39 22.59
N ASN A 477 -25.78 2.34 21.86
CA ASN A 477 -24.45 1.77 21.95
C ASN A 477 -23.87 1.52 20.55
N ASP A 478 -22.59 1.80 20.35
CA ASP A 478 -21.87 1.41 19.14
C ASP A 478 -21.41 -0.06 19.19
N GLY A 479 -20.75 -0.53 18.14
CA GLY A 479 -20.36 -1.94 17.99
C GLY A 479 -19.29 -2.45 18.97
N ASN A 480 -18.73 -1.61 19.84
CA ASN A 480 -17.59 -1.98 20.70
C ASN A 480 -17.93 -2.19 22.18
N ASP A 481 -19.13 -1.83 22.60
CA ASP A 481 -19.51 -1.78 24.00
C ASP A 481 -20.36 -3.01 24.41
N ILE A 482 -20.20 -3.49 25.65
CA ILE A 482 -20.78 -4.76 26.13
C ILE A 482 -21.72 -4.51 27.31
N PHE A 483 -22.99 -4.96 27.20
CA PHE A 483 -23.97 -4.97 28.29
C PHE A 483 -24.11 -6.37 28.90
N ASN A 484 -23.56 -6.59 30.10
CA ASN A 484 -23.50 -7.89 30.76
C ASN A 484 -24.53 -8.05 31.88
N PHE A 485 -25.40 -9.07 31.81
CA PHE A 485 -26.16 -9.57 32.96
C PHE A 485 -25.44 -10.76 33.61
N LYS A 486 -24.80 -10.55 34.76
CA LYS A 486 -24.12 -11.60 35.51
C LYS A 486 -25.05 -12.16 36.58
N VAL A 487 -25.36 -13.46 36.50
CA VAL A 487 -26.05 -14.20 37.57
C VAL A 487 -25.00 -14.96 38.39
N PRO A 488 -24.99 -14.84 39.72
CA PRO A 488 -23.92 -15.38 40.57
C PRO A 488 -23.94 -16.91 40.76
N ASP A 489 -24.86 -17.64 40.11
CA ASP A 489 -24.91 -19.11 40.15
C ASP A 489 -24.56 -19.73 38.79
N ASN A 490 -24.03 -20.95 38.81
CA ASN A 490 -23.68 -21.70 37.58
C ASN A 490 -24.92 -22.18 36.80
N ASN A 491 -26.13 -21.72 37.13
CA ASN A 491 -27.38 -22.20 36.56
C ASN A 491 -27.92 -21.32 35.42
N GLY A 492 -27.16 -20.26 35.08
CA GLY A 492 -27.48 -19.34 33.99
C GLY A 492 -28.65 -18.40 34.29
N MET A 493 -28.87 -17.45 33.39
CA MET A 493 -30.01 -16.53 33.47
C MET A 493 -31.33 -17.27 33.29
N LYS A 494 -32.33 -17.01 34.14
CA LYS A 494 -33.65 -17.64 34.07
C LYS A 494 -34.75 -16.65 33.70
N VAL A 495 -35.63 -17.05 32.79
CA VAL A 495 -36.89 -16.35 32.47
C VAL A 495 -38.03 -17.34 32.72
N ASN A 496 -39.01 -16.95 33.55
CA ASN A 496 -40.11 -17.83 33.97
C ASN A 496 -39.64 -19.21 34.48
N ARG A 497 -38.55 -19.22 35.26
CA ARG A 497 -37.87 -20.41 35.83
C ARG A 497 -37.15 -21.32 34.83
N ASN A 498 -37.20 -21.04 33.53
CA ASN A 498 -36.43 -21.76 32.51
C ASN A 498 -35.09 -21.07 32.27
N THR A 499 -34.02 -21.85 32.16
CA THR A 499 -32.69 -21.33 31.80
C THR A 499 -32.68 -20.86 30.34
N VAL A 500 -32.15 -19.66 30.10
CA VAL A 500 -32.07 -19.05 28.77
C VAL A 500 -30.85 -19.60 28.01
N TRP A 501 -31.04 -19.93 26.74
CA TRP A 501 -29.99 -20.42 25.83
C TRP A 501 -29.03 -19.28 25.41
N HIS A 502 -27.72 -19.54 25.41
CA HIS A 502 -26.69 -18.65 24.89
C HIS A 502 -25.42 -19.43 24.48
N ALA A 503 -24.49 -18.80 23.75
CA ALA A 503 -23.25 -19.42 23.24
C ALA A 503 -22.24 -19.89 24.31
N GLY A 504 -22.56 -19.75 25.59
CA GLY A 504 -21.75 -20.26 26.71
C GLY A 504 -22.34 -21.52 27.33
N ASN A 505 -23.57 -21.90 26.95
CA ASN A 505 -24.26 -23.11 27.38
C ASN A 505 -24.82 -23.91 26.19
N ASP A 506 -24.28 -23.71 24.98
CA ASP A 506 -24.64 -24.38 23.72
C ASP A 506 -23.78 -25.63 23.42
N GLY A 507 -23.31 -26.31 24.47
CA GLY A 507 -22.40 -27.45 24.36
C GLY A 507 -22.82 -28.68 25.16
N ALA A 508 -22.18 -29.81 24.84
CA ALA A 508 -22.42 -31.09 25.50
C ALA A 508 -22.29 -30.99 27.03
N GLY A 509 -23.33 -31.41 27.75
CA GLY A 509 -23.36 -31.34 29.23
C GLY A 509 -23.97 -30.07 29.82
N SER A 510 -24.51 -29.17 29.00
CA SER A 510 -25.26 -27.99 29.47
C SER A 510 -26.60 -28.32 30.15
N GLY A 511 -27.08 -29.55 29.99
CA GLY A 511 -28.40 -29.97 30.48
C GLY A 511 -29.57 -29.42 29.66
N LEU A 512 -29.30 -28.63 28.62
CA LEU A 512 -30.27 -28.23 27.60
C LEU A 512 -30.35 -29.32 26.52
N ASP A 513 -31.53 -29.54 25.97
CA ASP A 513 -31.82 -30.59 24.97
C ASP A 513 -31.23 -30.31 23.57
N ALA A 514 -30.51 -29.20 23.41
CA ALA A 514 -29.85 -28.82 22.17
C ALA A 514 -28.76 -29.82 21.71
N ASP A 515 -28.24 -30.68 22.59
CA ASP A 515 -27.20 -31.66 22.30
C ASP A 515 -27.70 -33.11 22.04
N LYS A 516 -29.03 -33.33 21.96
CA LYS A 516 -29.64 -34.65 21.75
C LYS A 516 -30.51 -34.70 20.50
N LEU A 517 -30.13 -35.54 19.52
CA LEU A 517 -31.03 -35.91 18.42
C LEU A 517 -32.00 -36.99 18.90
N GLN A 518 -33.31 -36.68 18.95
CA GLN A 518 -34.38 -37.59 19.41
C GLN A 518 -34.17 -38.17 20.83
N GLY A 519 -33.44 -37.45 21.70
CA GLY A 519 -33.22 -37.85 23.09
C GLY A 519 -32.13 -38.91 23.32
N LYS A 520 -31.34 -39.28 22.28
CA LYS A 520 -30.24 -40.25 22.39
C LYS A 520 -28.87 -39.60 22.27
N SER A 521 -27.88 -40.18 22.95
CA SER A 521 -26.48 -39.71 22.92
C SER A 521 -25.77 -40.22 21.66
N PRO A 522 -24.75 -39.49 21.14
CA PRO A 522 -23.89 -39.99 20.05
C PRO A 522 -23.27 -41.38 20.28
N ASN A 523 -23.12 -41.79 21.54
CA ASN A 523 -22.57 -43.12 21.89
C ASN A 523 -23.56 -44.28 21.69
N ASP A 524 -24.85 -44.00 21.48
CA ASP A 524 -25.88 -45.03 21.32
C ASP A 524 -25.98 -45.58 19.87
N PHE A 525 -25.16 -45.07 18.94
CA PHE A 525 -25.29 -45.35 17.50
C PHE A 525 -24.33 -46.44 16.93
N ALA A 526 -23.53 -47.12 17.76
CA ALA A 526 -22.69 -48.26 17.33
C ALA A 526 -22.88 -49.52 18.21
N PRO A 527 -23.44 -50.64 17.71
CA PRO A 527 -23.70 -51.84 18.52
C PRO A 527 -22.41 -52.55 18.97
N SER A 528 -22.24 -52.79 20.28
CA SER A 528 -21.12 -53.55 20.84
C SER A 528 -21.19 -55.04 20.47
N GLY A 529 -20.10 -55.65 20.00
CA GLY A 529 -19.99 -57.11 19.80
C GLY A 529 -19.35 -57.58 18.48
N PHE A 530 -19.22 -56.68 17.50
CA PHE A 530 -18.68 -56.98 16.17
C PHE A 530 -17.37 -56.23 15.85
N GLY A 531 -16.64 -55.80 16.89
CA GLY A 531 -15.42 -55.00 16.73
C GLY A 531 -15.69 -53.54 16.31
N LEU A 532 -16.94 -53.08 16.42
CA LEU A 532 -17.32 -51.68 16.24
C LEU A 532 -17.24 -50.98 17.61
N GLY A 533 -16.44 -49.91 17.69
CA GLY A 533 -16.23 -49.14 18.92
C GLY A 533 -15.11 -49.64 19.86
N GLY A 534 -14.25 -50.57 19.42
CA GLY A 534 -13.09 -51.08 20.16
C GLY A 534 -12.15 -51.92 19.28
N PRO A 535 -11.09 -52.55 19.82
CA PRO A 535 -10.19 -53.42 19.03
C PRO A 535 -10.93 -54.59 18.35
N ALA A 536 -10.47 -55.00 17.17
CA ALA A 536 -11.05 -56.14 16.43
C ALA A 536 -11.09 -57.42 17.27
N LYS A 537 -12.16 -58.23 17.09
CA LYS A 537 -12.40 -59.45 17.89
C LYS A 537 -11.40 -60.55 17.54
N ASP A 538 -10.74 -61.12 18.53
CA ASP A 538 -9.77 -62.20 18.32
C ASP A 538 -10.47 -63.53 17.98
N VAL A 539 -9.98 -64.20 16.93
CA VAL A 539 -10.48 -65.47 16.37
C VAL A 539 -9.33 -66.44 16.05
N GLY A 540 -8.18 -66.30 16.72
CA GLY A 540 -7.06 -67.24 16.56
C GLY A 540 -7.47 -68.72 16.73
N GLY A 541 -6.92 -69.60 15.90
CA GLY A 541 -7.21 -71.04 15.91
C GLY A 541 -8.55 -71.45 15.29
N CYS A 542 -9.39 -70.50 14.86
CA CYS A 542 -10.70 -70.81 14.30
C CYS A 542 -10.64 -71.35 12.86
N ASN A 543 -11.73 -71.95 12.40
CA ASN A 543 -11.93 -72.26 10.99
C ASN A 543 -12.59 -71.09 10.26
N LEU A 544 -11.88 -70.45 9.32
CA LEU A 544 -12.39 -69.30 8.59
C LEU A 544 -13.65 -69.60 7.77
N ASN A 545 -13.87 -70.86 7.38
CA ASN A 545 -15.10 -71.23 6.66
C ASN A 545 -16.36 -71.09 7.54
N THR A 546 -16.19 -71.06 8.86
CA THR A 546 -17.29 -70.91 9.85
C THR A 546 -17.49 -69.47 10.33
N LEU A 547 -16.57 -68.55 9.96
CA LEU A 547 -16.63 -67.15 10.38
C LEU A 547 -17.47 -66.33 9.38
N GLN A 548 -18.80 -66.38 9.54
CA GLN A 548 -19.74 -65.76 8.60
C GLN A 548 -20.40 -64.48 9.12
N LYS A 549 -20.38 -64.21 10.43
CA LYS A 549 -21.02 -63.02 11.01
C LYS A 549 -20.31 -61.73 10.60
N THR A 550 -21.06 -60.71 10.20
CA THR A 550 -20.51 -59.38 9.87
C THR A 550 -19.70 -58.80 11.02
N GLY A 551 -18.49 -58.31 10.75
CA GLY A 551 -17.66 -57.65 11.77
C GLY A 551 -16.17 -57.55 11.44
N PHE A 552 -15.43 -56.93 12.36
CA PHE A 552 -13.98 -56.79 12.33
C PHE A 552 -13.32 -57.79 13.30
N TYR A 553 -12.44 -58.63 12.77
CA TYR A 553 -11.77 -59.71 13.51
C TYR A 553 -10.25 -59.70 13.31
N LYS A 554 -9.51 -60.44 14.15
CA LYS A 554 -8.05 -60.66 14.05
C LYS A 554 -7.66 -62.04 14.56
N GLY A 555 -6.54 -62.61 14.12
CA GLY A 555 -6.06 -63.88 14.69
C GLY A 555 -4.96 -64.57 13.87
N CYS A 556 -4.43 -65.68 14.38
CA CYS A 556 -3.46 -66.56 13.69
C CYS A 556 -3.83 -68.04 13.80
N ASN A 557 -3.09 -68.92 13.11
CA ASN A 557 -3.30 -70.38 13.11
C ASN A 557 -4.72 -70.80 12.70
N MET A 558 -5.36 -70.05 11.81
CA MET A 558 -6.73 -70.30 11.37
C MET A 558 -6.74 -71.27 10.18
N SER A 559 -7.55 -72.32 10.26
CA SER A 559 -7.68 -73.27 9.15
C SER A 559 -8.47 -72.63 7.99
N ASN A 560 -8.13 -72.98 6.75
CA ASN A 560 -8.68 -72.39 5.51
C ASN A 560 -8.30 -70.90 5.30
N ALA A 561 -7.26 -70.41 5.97
CA ALA A 561 -6.57 -69.18 5.59
C ALA A 561 -5.71 -69.41 4.34
N PRO A 562 -5.43 -68.36 3.54
CA PRO A 562 -4.62 -68.51 2.31
C PRO A 562 -3.17 -68.92 2.60
N THR A 563 -2.61 -68.47 3.73
CA THR A 563 -1.32 -68.94 4.26
C THR A 563 -1.36 -69.02 5.78
N ASN A 564 -0.38 -69.67 6.40
CA ASN A 564 -0.30 -69.68 7.86
C ASN A 564 0.29 -68.35 8.37
N GLY A 565 -0.48 -67.57 9.12
CA GLY A 565 0.01 -66.35 9.76
C GLY A 565 -1.07 -65.52 10.44
N TRP A 566 -0.67 -64.34 10.92
CA TRP A 566 -1.56 -63.36 11.54
C TRP A 566 -2.31 -62.50 10.51
N TYR A 567 -3.63 -62.39 10.67
CA TYR A 567 -4.50 -61.59 9.80
C TYR A 567 -5.41 -60.65 10.57
N TYR A 568 -5.67 -59.48 9.98
CA TYR A 568 -6.88 -58.71 10.20
C TYR A 568 -7.94 -59.15 9.19
N ILE A 569 -9.18 -59.32 9.65
CA ILE A 569 -10.26 -59.93 8.88
C ILE A 569 -11.48 -59.02 8.93
N ILE A 570 -12.07 -58.77 7.77
CA ILE A 570 -13.40 -58.17 7.65
C ILE A 570 -14.31 -59.22 7.06
N VAL A 571 -15.42 -59.50 7.74
CA VAL A 571 -16.50 -60.31 7.19
C VAL A 571 -17.69 -59.39 6.96
N ILE A 572 -18.25 -59.46 5.76
CA ILE A 572 -19.50 -58.78 5.42
C ILE A 572 -20.47 -59.86 4.99
N SER A 573 -21.42 -60.17 5.86
CA SER A 573 -22.50 -61.11 5.57
C SER A 573 -23.60 -60.38 4.82
N HIS A 574 -24.08 -60.98 3.74
CA HIS A 574 -25.37 -60.64 3.15
C HIS A 574 -26.47 -61.38 3.93
N GLU A 575 -26.32 -62.70 4.09
CA GLU A 575 -27.17 -63.61 4.87
C GLU A 575 -26.37 -64.90 5.18
N ASP A 576 -26.94 -65.89 5.89
CA ASP A 576 -26.19 -67.07 6.39
C ASP A 576 -25.48 -67.88 5.29
N SER A 577 -25.95 -67.81 4.04
CA SER A 577 -25.36 -68.54 2.89
C SER A 577 -24.52 -67.69 1.94
N TRP A 578 -24.38 -66.39 2.21
CA TRP A 578 -23.68 -65.42 1.35
C TRP A 578 -22.87 -64.42 2.18
N SER A 579 -21.55 -64.42 1.99
CA SER A 579 -20.66 -63.47 2.66
C SER A 579 -19.41 -63.22 1.84
N VAL A 580 -18.73 -62.10 2.12
CA VAL A 580 -17.38 -61.84 1.62
C VAL A 580 -16.42 -61.73 2.79
N GLN A 581 -15.24 -62.30 2.61
CA GLN A 581 -14.14 -62.17 3.56
C GLN A 581 -12.98 -61.41 2.91
N TYR A 582 -12.49 -60.41 3.62
CA TYR A 582 -11.26 -59.70 3.31
C TYR A 582 -10.24 -59.97 4.40
N LEU A 583 -9.05 -60.41 4.00
CA LEU A 583 -7.92 -60.66 4.90
C LEU A 583 -6.77 -59.73 4.54
N CYS A 584 -6.13 -59.15 5.56
CA CYS A 584 -4.90 -58.40 5.42
C CYS A 584 -3.85 -58.99 6.37
N GLY A 585 -2.71 -59.43 5.85
CA GLY A 585 -1.62 -59.95 6.67
C GLY A 585 -1.00 -58.86 7.55
N TYR A 586 -0.72 -59.19 8.82
CA TYR A 586 -0.16 -58.25 9.80
C TYR A 586 1.25 -57.73 9.43
N GLY A 587 2.00 -58.46 8.60
CA GLY A 587 3.35 -58.10 8.15
C GLY A 587 4.48 -58.62 9.05
N SER A 588 5.73 -58.45 8.58
CA SER A 588 6.93 -59.08 9.16
C SER A 588 7.23 -58.60 10.58
N GLY A 589 7.05 -59.49 11.57
CA GLY A 589 7.39 -59.19 12.96
C GLY A 589 7.04 -60.27 13.99
N SER A 590 6.47 -61.40 13.57
CA SER A 590 6.07 -62.51 14.46
C SER A 590 6.42 -63.85 13.81
N THR A 591 6.62 -64.88 14.63
CA THR A 591 7.08 -66.23 14.23
C THR A 591 6.17 -66.95 13.23
N ASN A 592 4.97 -66.42 12.96
CA ASN A 592 4.02 -66.92 11.97
C ASN A 592 3.66 -65.81 10.94
N ASN A 593 4.55 -65.57 9.97
CA ASN A 593 4.42 -64.49 8.99
C ASN A 593 3.48 -64.84 7.83
N ALA A 594 2.31 -64.20 7.77
CA ALA A 594 1.54 -64.09 6.53
C ALA A 594 2.10 -62.94 5.67
N PRO A 595 2.14 -63.06 4.32
CA PRO A 595 2.49 -61.95 3.44
C PRO A 595 1.58 -60.74 3.69
N THR A 596 2.07 -59.51 3.52
CA THR A 596 1.28 -58.25 3.62
C THR A 596 0.26 -58.07 2.48
N TYR A 597 -0.12 -59.17 1.84
CA TYR A 597 -1.08 -59.17 0.76
C TYR A 597 -2.49 -59.02 1.30
N LEU A 598 -3.34 -58.37 0.51
CA LEU A 598 -4.78 -58.42 0.73
C LEU A 598 -5.33 -59.65 0.01
N TYR A 599 -6.18 -60.40 0.69
CA TYR A 599 -6.89 -61.52 0.10
C TYR A 599 -8.39 -61.28 0.17
N LYS A 600 -9.10 -61.77 -0.84
CA LYS A 600 -10.56 -61.78 -0.87
C LYS A 600 -11.05 -63.16 -1.26
N ARG A 601 -12.17 -63.58 -0.68
CA ARG A 601 -12.99 -64.67 -1.23
C ARG A 601 -14.45 -64.40 -0.96
N ASN A 602 -15.32 -65.04 -1.74
CA ASN A 602 -16.76 -65.00 -1.51
C ASN A 602 -17.26 -66.39 -1.09
N LEU A 603 -18.30 -66.39 -0.28
CA LEU A 603 -19.17 -67.52 -0.03
C LEU A 603 -20.42 -67.34 -0.90
N ARG A 604 -20.70 -68.32 -1.76
CA ARG A 604 -21.90 -68.33 -2.61
C ARG A 604 -22.59 -69.67 -2.43
N SER A 605 -23.85 -69.66 -1.98
CA SER A 605 -24.64 -70.88 -1.75
C SER A 605 -23.93 -71.92 -0.87
N ASN A 606 -23.34 -71.47 0.25
CA ASN A 606 -22.56 -72.29 1.18
C ASN A 606 -21.27 -72.92 0.62
N VAL A 607 -20.81 -72.50 -0.57
CA VAL A 607 -19.52 -72.90 -1.14
C VAL A 607 -18.56 -71.71 -1.13
N TRP A 608 -17.38 -71.90 -0.54
CA TRP A 608 -16.32 -70.90 -0.56
C TRP A 608 -15.57 -70.95 -1.88
N ASP A 609 -15.41 -69.80 -2.51
CA ASP A 609 -14.47 -69.62 -3.60
C ASP A 609 -13.02 -69.78 -3.10
N ASN A 610 -12.10 -69.98 -4.04
CA ASN A 610 -10.66 -69.87 -3.76
C ASN A 610 -10.31 -68.45 -3.28
N TRP A 611 -9.19 -68.34 -2.58
CA TRP A 611 -8.66 -67.03 -2.18
C TRP A 611 -8.02 -66.31 -3.37
N ASP A 612 -8.54 -65.12 -3.68
CA ASP A 612 -7.95 -64.21 -4.64
C ASP A 612 -6.95 -63.28 -3.93
N THR A 613 -5.77 -63.10 -4.51
CA THR A 613 -4.78 -62.12 -4.03
C THR A 613 -5.01 -60.77 -4.71
N ILE A 614 -5.11 -59.70 -3.94
CA ILE A 614 -5.29 -58.33 -4.42
C ILE A 614 -3.95 -57.60 -4.38
N TYR A 615 -3.47 -57.17 -5.55
CA TYR A 615 -2.23 -56.42 -5.69
C TYR A 615 -2.40 -54.94 -5.35
N THR A 616 -1.34 -54.31 -4.84
CA THR A 616 -1.31 -52.89 -4.45
C THR A 616 -0.01 -52.23 -4.93
N SER A 617 0.15 -50.91 -4.76
CA SER A 617 1.40 -50.22 -5.09
C SER A 617 2.64 -50.76 -4.35
N ASN A 618 2.45 -51.35 -3.17
CA ASN A 618 3.49 -51.98 -2.35
C ASN A 618 3.64 -53.49 -2.60
N ASN A 619 2.72 -54.10 -3.36
CA ASN A 619 2.76 -55.49 -3.78
C ASN A 619 2.34 -55.55 -5.25
N LYS A 620 3.24 -55.12 -6.15
CA LYS A 620 2.96 -55.07 -7.58
C LYS A 620 3.09 -56.46 -8.17
N PRO A 621 2.16 -56.89 -9.05
CA PRO A 621 2.34 -58.15 -9.75
C PRO A 621 3.59 -58.08 -10.61
N THR A 622 4.37 -59.15 -10.65
CA THR A 622 5.47 -59.26 -11.61
C THR A 622 4.92 -59.45 -13.02
N PRO A 623 5.68 -59.11 -14.08
CA PRO A 623 5.24 -59.38 -15.45
C PRO A 623 4.82 -60.84 -15.70
N SER A 624 5.49 -61.80 -15.03
CA SER A 624 5.11 -63.21 -15.04
C SER A 624 3.78 -63.51 -14.35
N ASP A 625 3.44 -62.78 -13.28
CA ASP A 625 2.17 -62.93 -12.55
C ASP A 625 0.96 -62.44 -13.36
N LEU A 626 1.20 -61.62 -14.38
CA LEU A 626 0.18 -61.12 -15.32
C LEU A 626 0.18 -61.86 -16.67
N GLY A 627 1.01 -62.88 -16.84
CA GLY A 627 1.11 -63.61 -18.11
C GLY A 627 1.82 -62.85 -19.24
N ALA A 628 2.57 -61.78 -18.93
CA ALA A 628 3.34 -61.02 -19.91
C ALA A 628 4.72 -61.67 -20.13
N SER A 629 4.99 -62.14 -21.35
CA SER A 629 6.31 -62.61 -21.78
C SER A 629 7.27 -61.43 -21.96
N ALA A 630 8.52 -61.58 -21.51
CA ALA A 630 9.56 -60.54 -21.49
C ALA A 630 10.18 -60.20 -22.86
N ASN A 631 9.42 -60.34 -23.95
CA ASN A 631 9.88 -59.90 -25.27
C ASN A 631 9.34 -58.50 -25.56
N GLY A 632 10.26 -57.55 -25.66
CA GLY A 632 9.97 -56.15 -25.97
C GLY A 632 9.09 -56.03 -27.21
N HIS A 633 8.07 -55.20 -27.09
CA HIS A 633 7.21 -54.81 -28.20
C HIS A 633 7.28 -53.29 -28.39
N THR A 634 7.02 -52.86 -29.62
CA THR A 634 7.03 -51.46 -30.06
C THR A 634 5.67 -50.82 -29.82
N HIS A 635 5.64 -49.62 -29.24
CA HIS A 635 4.39 -48.86 -29.04
C HIS A 635 4.05 -48.02 -30.29
N ASP A 636 2.77 -48.07 -30.69
CA ASP A 636 2.13 -47.15 -31.63
C ASP A 636 1.46 -45.99 -30.86
N ASP A 637 2.29 -45.20 -30.17
CA ASP A 637 1.92 -43.89 -29.63
C ASP A 637 3.11 -42.97 -29.92
N ARG A 638 3.02 -42.20 -31.01
CA ARG A 638 4.07 -41.25 -31.40
C ARG A 638 4.12 -40.09 -30.40
N TYR A 639 4.83 -40.30 -29.30
CA TYR A 639 5.49 -39.20 -28.62
C TYR A 639 6.50 -38.62 -29.60
N TYR A 640 6.30 -37.36 -30.01
CA TYR A 640 7.30 -36.64 -30.79
C TYR A 640 8.63 -36.72 -30.03
N THR A 641 9.67 -37.19 -30.71
CA THR A 641 11.04 -37.07 -30.19
C THR A 641 11.36 -35.59 -29.96
N GLU A 642 12.34 -35.26 -29.11
CA GLU A 642 12.72 -33.85 -28.85
C GLU A 642 12.97 -33.08 -30.16
N SER A 643 13.61 -33.73 -31.15
CA SER A 643 13.79 -33.16 -32.49
C SER A 643 12.50 -32.95 -33.28
N GLU A 644 11.50 -33.82 -33.14
CA GLU A 644 10.20 -33.64 -33.81
C GLU A 644 9.34 -32.58 -33.13
N SER A 645 9.45 -32.41 -31.81
CA SER A 645 8.82 -31.33 -31.05
C SER A 645 9.43 -29.97 -31.42
N ASP A 646 10.76 -29.90 -31.48
CA ASP A 646 11.50 -28.67 -31.80
C ASP A 646 11.29 -28.21 -33.26
N ALA A 647 10.96 -29.13 -34.17
CA ALA A 647 10.60 -28.82 -35.55
C ALA A 647 9.14 -28.36 -35.72
N LYS A 648 8.27 -28.66 -34.74
CA LYS A 648 6.81 -28.45 -34.84
C LYS A 648 6.32 -27.27 -34.00
N TYR A 649 7.05 -26.89 -32.96
CA TYR A 649 6.79 -25.72 -32.13
C TYR A 649 7.84 -24.65 -32.36
N ALA A 650 7.44 -23.38 -32.34
CA ALA A 650 8.36 -22.27 -32.50
C ALA A 650 9.36 -22.23 -31.34
N THR A 651 10.65 -22.29 -31.64
CA THR A 651 11.72 -22.16 -30.64
C THR A 651 11.72 -20.76 -30.01
N LYS A 652 12.32 -20.62 -28.82
CA LYS A 652 12.48 -19.32 -28.12
C LYS A 652 13.05 -18.23 -29.04
N ASP A 653 13.92 -18.61 -29.97
CA ASP A 653 14.58 -17.71 -30.91
C ASP A 653 13.71 -17.36 -32.13
N GLN A 654 12.71 -18.17 -32.45
CA GLN A 654 11.69 -17.91 -33.47
C GLN A 654 10.53 -17.08 -32.91
N ILE A 655 10.12 -17.34 -31.66
CA ILE A 655 9.10 -16.55 -30.95
C ILE A 655 9.61 -15.12 -30.72
N SER A 656 10.88 -14.95 -30.34
CA SER A 656 11.50 -13.63 -30.13
C SER A 656 11.66 -12.80 -31.42
N LYS A 657 11.75 -13.45 -32.59
CA LYS A 657 11.80 -12.79 -33.91
C LYS A 657 10.42 -12.52 -34.51
N ALA A 658 9.38 -13.21 -34.04
CA ALA A 658 8.00 -13.09 -34.53
C ALA A 658 7.21 -11.92 -33.88
N GLY A 659 7.80 -11.19 -32.93
CA GLY A 659 7.18 -10.00 -32.32
C GLY A 659 6.18 -10.30 -31.19
N TYR A 660 6.03 -11.55 -30.76
CA TYR A 660 5.16 -11.91 -29.64
C TYR A 660 5.98 -11.92 -28.34
N GLY A 661 5.79 -10.88 -27.53
CA GLY A 661 6.50 -10.66 -26.27
C GLY A 661 6.16 -11.68 -25.17
N ASP A 662 6.98 -11.65 -24.11
CA ASP A 662 6.89 -12.48 -22.91
C ASP A 662 5.56 -12.28 -22.15
N MET A 663 4.74 -13.33 -22.07
CA MET A 663 3.37 -13.30 -21.52
C MET A 663 3.29 -13.27 -19.98
N PHE A 664 4.39 -13.11 -19.25
CA PHE A 664 4.41 -13.15 -17.79
C PHE A 664 4.42 -11.78 -17.08
N LYS A 665 4.09 -10.68 -17.78
CA LYS A 665 4.03 -9.35 -17.17
C LYS A 665 2.75 -8.59 -17.52
N SER A 666 2.30 -7.72 -16.60
CA SER A 666 0.89 -7.34 -16.42
C SER A 666 0.34 -6.14 -17.21
N THR A 667 1.05 -5.55 -18.18
CA THR A 667 0.48 -4.43 -19.00
C THR A 667 1.31 -4.19 -20.28
N TYR A 668 0.76 -4.46 -21.47
CA TYR A 668 1.49 -4.36 -22.76
C TYR A 668 0.70 -3.93 -24.02
N ASP A 669 -0.58 -3.60 -23.91
CA ASP A 669 -1.38 -3.09 -25.03
C ASP A 669 -2.14 -1.88 -24.49
N LYS A 670 -1.60 -0.68 -24.73
CA LYS A 670 -2.07 0.53 -24.08
C LYS A 670 -3.17 1.24 -24.89
N ASP A 671 -3.28 0.93 -26.18
CA ASP A 671 -4.29 1.49 -27.08
C ASP A 671 -5.38 0.49 -27.52
N GLY A 672 -5.26 -0.78 -27.13
CA GLY A 672 -6.30 -1.81 -27.25
C GLY A 672 -6.42 -2.40 -28.66
N ASP A 673 -5.34 -2.37 -29.44
CA ASP A 673 -5.33 -2.81 -30.84
C ASP A 673 -4.97 -4.30 -31.04
N GLY A 674 -4.65 -5.01 -29.94
CA GLY A 674 -4.29 -6.42 -29.96
C GLY A 674 -2.85 -6.72 -30.40
N ILE A 675 -2.00 -5.70 -30.53
CA ILE A 675 -0.56 -5.80 -30.76
C ILE A 675 0.18 -5.36 -29.49
N VAL A 676 1.23 -6.09 -29.12
CA VAL A 676 2.08 -5.68 -27.99
C VAL A 676 2.86 -4.43 -28.38
N ASP A 677 2.54 -3.31 -27.74
CA ASP A 677 3.29 -2.08 -27.86
C ASP A 677 4.73 -2.32 -27.42
N VAL A 678 5.68 -2.17 -28.34
CA VAL A 678 7.10 -2.08 -27.99
C VAL A 678 7.21 -0.89 -27.05
N ALA A 679 7.41 -1.16 -25.76
CA ALA A 679 7.78 -0.16 -24.77
C ALA A 679 8.94 0.64 -25.36
N GLN A 680 8.65 1.87 -25.79
CA GLN A 680 9.62 2.69 -26.49
C GLN A 680 10.78 2.93 -25.54
N SER A 681 11.89 2.20 -25.76
CA SER A 681 13.17 2.62 -25.25
C SER A 681 13.42 4.01 -25.83
N LEU A 682 13.50 5.02 -24.97
CA LEU A 682 13.99 6.35 -25.34
C LEU A 682 15.21 6.17 -26.26
N LYS A 683 15.10 6.58 -27.52
CA LYS A 683 16.23 6.47 -28.46
C LYS A 683 17.28 7.48 -28.05
N PHE A 684 18.39 7.00 -27.49
CA PHE A 684 19.54 7.83 -27.15
C PHE A 684 20.43 8.03 -28.37
N TYR A 685 20.75 9.28 -28.70
CA TYR A 685 21.66 9.63 -29.78
C TYR A 685 22.95 10.16 -29.17
N SER A 686 24.08 9.54 -29.49
CA SER A 686 25.39 9.85 -28.90
C SER A 686 26.36 10.33 -29.96
N VAL A 687 27.11 11.38 -29.65
CA VAL A 687 28.39 11.71 -30.29
C VAL A 687 29.48 11.51 -29.25
N SER A 688 30.51 10.72 -29.58
CA SER A 688 31.65 10.47 -28.69
C SER A 688 32.93 10.82 -29.42
N THR A 689 33.74 11.71 -28.83
CA THR A 689 35.05 12.08 -29.35
C THR A 689 36.15 11.33 -28.59
N ASN A 690 36.29 10.03 -28.88
CA ASN A 690 37.36 9.22 -28.28
C ASN A 690 38.72 9.55 -28.95
N GLY A 691 39.37 10.64 -28.53
CA GLY A 691 40.73 10.98 -28.98
C GLY A 691 41.16 12.43 -28.69
N GLY A 692 42.45 12.67 -28.47
CA GLY A 692 43.03 14.02 -28.34
C GLY A 692 43.03 14.79 -29.66
N GLY A 693 42.88 16.12 -29.62
CA GLY A 693 42.87 17.01 -30.79
C GLY A 693 41.53 17.13 -31.51
N THR A 694 40.41 16.88 -30.83
CA THR A 694 39.06 17.01 -31.41
C THR A 694 38.35 18.28 -31.00
N ALA A 695 38.91 19.10 -30.11
CA ALA A 695 38.38 20.40 -29.73
C ALA A 695 38.25 21.34 -30.94
N GLY A 696 37.07 21.93 -31.10
CA GLY A 696 36.76 22.87 -32.17
C GLY A 696 36.31 22.25 -33.50
N LEU A 697 36.17 20.92 -33.58
CA LEU A 697 35.57 20.21 -34.72
C LEU A 697 34.04 20.23 -34.65
N PHE A 698 33.39 19.99 -35.78
CA PHE A 698 31.92 19.99 -35.87
C PHE A 698 31.36 18.58 -36.05
N THR A 699 30.19 18.32 -35.48
CA THR A 699 29.41 17.09 -35.71
C THR A 699 27.96 17.44 -36.02
N LYS A 700 27.34 16.71 -36.95
CA LYS A 700 25.93 16.91 -37.31
C LYS A 700 25.05 16.22 -36.26
N ILE A 701 24.08 16.95 -35.70
CA ILE A 701 23.22 16.43 -34.62
C ILE A 701 21.76 16.27 -35.07
N ALA A 702 21.28 17.14 -35.96
CA ALA A 702 19.92 17.08 -36.47
C ALA A 702 19.80 17.65 -37.88
N ALA A 703 18.77 17.22 -38.62
CA ALA A 703 18.29 17.86 -39.84
C ALA A 703 16.79 18.13 -39.71
N ILE A 704 16.39 19.31 -40.15
CA ILE A 704 15.05 19.86 -39.98
C ILE A 704 14.59 20.34 -41.34
N SER A 705 13.57 19.67 -41.90
CA SER A 705 12.95 20.08 -43.16
C SER A 705 11.54 20.55 -42.89
N ILE A 706 11.23 21.78 -43.29
CA ILE A 706 9.93 22.41 -43.04
C ILE A 706 9.28 22.91 -44.32
N THR A 707 8.02 22.55 -44.47
CA THR A 707 7.10 23.04 -45.50
C THR A 707 5.97 23.90 -44.91
N SER A 708 5.86 23.97 -43.59
CA SER A 708 4.91 24.77 -42.80
C SER A 708 5.55 26.02 -42.20
N GLN A 709 4.73 26.96 -41.67
CA GLN A 709 5.20 28.26 -41.17
C GLN A 709 6.28 28.16 -40.07
N TYR A 710 6.11 27.26 -39.09
CA TYR A 710 7.08 26.98 -38.04
C TYR A 710 7.16 25.47 -37.76
N VAL A 711 8.33 25.01 -37.30
CA VAL A 711 8.47 23.74 -36.57
C VAL A 711 9.20 23.99 -35.26
N ASP A 712 8.72 23.35 -34.21
CA ASP A 712 9.29 23.40 -32.87
C ASP A 712 9.85 22.04 -32.48
N GLY A 713 11.01 22.07 -31.81
CA GLY A 713 11.69 20.90 -31.29
C GLY A 713 12.21 21.14 -29.89
N ASN A 714 12.14 20.10 -29.06
CA ASN A 714 12.74 20.07 -27.74
C ASN A 714 13.51 18.75 -27.53
N ALA A 715 14.68 18.84 -26.91
CA ALA A 715 15.49 17.68 -26.57
C ALA A 715 16.19 17.90 -25.23
N VAL A 716 16.40 16.82 -24.48
CA VAL A 716 17.30 16.82 -23.34
C VAL A 716 18.70 16.56 -23.86
N VAL A 717 19.64 17.43 -23.49
CA VAL A 717 21.04 17.33 -23.85
C VAL A 717 21.83 17.03 -22.60
N GLU A 718 22.64 15.99 -22.66
CA GLU A 718 23.57 15.63 -21.62
C GLU A 718 24.98 15.58 -22.22
N ILE A 719 25.85 16.47 -21.76
CA ILE A 719 27.26 16.51 -22.16
C ILE A 719 28.08 16.01 -20.99
N THR A 720 28.87 14.97 -21.24
CA THR A 720 29.91 14.51 -20.34
C THR A 720 31.24 14.87 -20.99
N SER A 721 31.89 15.93 -20.51
CA SER A 721 33.25 16.28 -20.92
C SER A 721 34.25 15.76 -19.89
N ALA A 722 35.38 15.24 -20.38
CA ALA A 722 36.49 14.78 -19.54
C ALA A 722 37.78 15.50 -19.95
N GLY A 723 38.15 16.55 -19.24
CA GLY A 723 39.52 17.09 -19.28
C GLY A 723 40.37 16.32 -18.28
N SER A 724 41.62 15.99 -18.61
CA SER A 724 42.58 15.20 -17.81
C SER A 724 42.25 15.11 -16.30
N GLY A 725 41.44 14.13 -15.90
CA GLY A 725 41.13 13.82 -14.51
C GLY A 725 39.85 14.39 -13.88
N ASN A 726 39.03 15.23 -14.54
CA ASN A 726 37.76 15.72 -13.98
C ASN A 726 36.59 15.52 -14.97
N TYR A 727 35.57 14.75 -14.56
CA TYR A 727 34.32 14.57 -15.29
C TYR A 727 33.32 15.64 -14.86
N THR A 728 32.90 16.51 -15.78
CA THR A 728 31.79 17.42 -15.53
C THR A 728 30.60 16.93 -16.34
N GLN A 729 29.54 16.48 -15.66
CA GLN A 729 28.27 16.11 -16.29
C GLN A 729 27.37 17.33 -16.31
N ILE A 730 26.93 17.73 -17.51
CA ILE A 730 26.09 18.91 -17.71
C ILE A 730 24.80 18.46 -18.37
N LYS A 731 23.67 18.82 -17.77
CA LYS A 731 22.33 18.52 -18.29
C LYS A 731 21.62 19.82 -18.60
N GLY A 732 21.18 19.98 -19.84
CA GLY A 732 20.39 21.13 -20.27
C GLY A 732 19.23 20.72 -21.17
N LYS A 733 18.23 21.59 -21.28
CA LYS A 733 17.16 21.44 -22.27
C LYS A 733 17.47 22.30 -23.48
N LEU A 734 17.51 21.69 -24.65
CA LEU A 734 17.68 22.34 -25.93
C LEU A 734 16.29 22.56 -26.55
N TYR A 735 15.99 23.81 -26.82
CA TYR A 735 14.79 24.21 -27.55
C TYR A 735 15.21 24.82 -28.87
N PHE A 736 14.52 24.46 -29.95
CA PHE A 736 14.74 25.12 -31.24
C PHE A 736 13.47 25.30 -32.04
N ARG A 737 13.34 26.47 -32.69
CA ARG A 737 12.24 26.83 -33.59
C ARG A 737 12.82 27.21 -34.94
N VAL A 738 12.34 26.59 -36.03
CA VAL A 738 12.75 26.94 -37.40
C VAL A 738 11.56 27.50 -38.16
N LYS A 739 11.76 28.65 -38.82
CA LYS A 739 10.76 29.34 -39.63
C LYS A 739 11.00 29.10 -41.12
N GLN A 740 9.94 28.79 -41.86
CA GLN A 740 10.02 28.58 -43.30
C GLN A 740 10.10 29.92 -44.07
N GLN A 741 10.81 29.93 -45.21
CA GLN A 741 11.15 31.14 -45.95
C GLN A 741 9.96 32.00 -46.42
N SER A 742 8.88 31.40 -46.91
CA SER A 742 7.79 32.13 -47.58
C SER A 742 6.79 32.80 -46.64
N SER A 743 6.85 32.55 -45.33
CA SER A 743 5.82 33.06 -44.41
C SER A 743 5.92 34.55 -44.04
N LEU A 744 7.07 35.25 -44.20
CA LEU A 744 7.21 36.68 -43.82
C LEU A 744 8.31 37.47 -44.61
N GLY A 745 8.78 36.99 -45.77
CA GLY A 745 9.63 37.79 -46.68
C GLY A 745 11.07 38.11 -46.24
N THR A 746 11.67 37.36 -45.30
CA THR A 746 13.06 37.54 -44.84
C THR A 746 13.79 36.18 -44.69
N THR A 747 15.12 36.21 -44.58
CA THR A 747 16.02 35.04 -44.40
C THR A 747 15.50 34.07 -43.31
N PRO A 748 15.60 32.74 -43.48
CA PRO A 748 15.15 31.77 -42.47
C PRO A 748 15.67 32.08 -41.07
N GLY A 749 14.76 32.06 -40.10
CA GLY A 749 15.06 32.29 -38.69
C GLY A 749 15.12 30.96 -37.94
N ILE A 750 16.17 30.80 -37.14
CA ILE A 750 16.34 29.66 -36.23
C ILE A 750 16.47 30.29 -34.84
N ASP A 751 15.76 29.79 -33.84
CA ASP A 751 15.99 30.19 -32.45
C ASP A 751 16.48 28.97 -31.69
N LEU A 752 17.47 29.13 -30.82
CA LEU A 752 18.06 28.03 -30.04
C LEU A 752 18.32 28.52 -28.63
N LYS A 753 17.87 27.76 -27.62
CA LYS A 753 18.10 28.07 -26.22
C LYS A 753 18.52 26.84 -25.43
N ILE A 754 19.51 27.01 -24.56
CA ILE A 754 19.94 26.00 -23.60
C ILE A 754 19.59 26.49 -22.19
N SER A 755 18.83 25.70 -21.42
CA SER A 755 18.64 25.96 -19.98
C SER A 755 19.69 25.23 -19.14
N ASP A 756 20.08 25.84 -18.02
CA ASP A 756 20.80 25.16 -16.92
C ASP A 756 22.20 24.61 -17.27
N SER A 757 23.02 25.37 -18.02
CA SER A 757 24.41 24.99 -18.39
C SER A 757 25.42 26.12 -18.14
N GLU A 758 26.55 25.81 -17.51
CA GLU A 758 27.66 26.75 -17.24
C GLU A 758 28.82 26.66 -18.26
N VAL A 759 28.89 25.60 -19.08
CA VAL A 759 30.04 25.32 -19.97
C VAL A 759 29.68 25.28 -21.46
N VAL A 760 28.45 24.91 -21.80
CA VAL A 760 27.94 24.91 -23.19
C VAL A 760 26.91 26.00 -23.35
N SER A 761 27.07 26.82 -24.39
CA SER A 761 26.17 27.92 -24.74
C SER A 761 25.70 27.81 -26.18
N GLU A 762 24.75 28.64 -26.58
CA GLU A 762 24.25 28.75 -27.95
C GLU A 762 25.37 29.01 -28.97
N ASN A 763 26.52 29.56 -28.53
CA ASN A 763 27.71 29.80 -29.37
C ASN A 763 28.36 28.50 -29.89
N ASN A 764 28.08 27.38 -29.23
CA ASN A 764 28.64 26.09 -29.60
C ASN A 764 27.83 25.39 -30.70
N PHE A 765 26.72 25.99 -31.15
CA PHE A 765 25.86 25.44 -32.19
C PHE A 765 25.88 26.33 -33.43
N ILE A 766 25.97 25.69 -34.60
CA ILE A 766 25.90 26.37 -35.89
C ILE A 766 24.85 25.68 -36.74
N ALA A 767 23.94 26.48 -37.29
CA ALA A 767 22.99 26.00 -38.26
C ALA A 767 23.47 26.27 -39.69
N VAL A 768 23.35 25.26 -40.55
CA VAL A 768 23.66 25.35 -41.97
C VAL A 768 22.36 25.18 -42.75
N ILE A 769 21.94 26.24 -43.44
CA ILE A 769 20.77 26.19 -44.31
C ILE A 769 21.22 25.55 -45.62
N THR A 770 20.80 24.30 -45.83
CA THR A 770 21.19 23.49 -47.01
C THR A 770 20.17 23.59 -48.15
N GLN A 771 18.94 23.97 -47.84
CA GLN A 771 17.92 24.27 -48.84
C GLN A 771 17.06 25.45 -48.37
N ASN A 772 16.89 26.45 -49.24
CA ASN A 772 16.09 27.62 -48.93
C ASN A 772 15.26 28.01 -50.15
N THR A 773 14.04 27.48 -50.22
CA THR A 773 13.09 27.77 -51.30
C THR A 773 11.76 28.25 -50.72
N THR A 774 10.90 28.82 -51.58
CA THR A 774 9.57 29.29 -51.20
C THR A 774 8.64 28.18 -50.69
N SER A 775 8.95 26.90 -50.94
CA SER A 775 8.12 25.75 -50.55
C SER A 775 8.76 24.88 -49.47
N ILE A 776 10.08 24.94 -49.30
CA ILE A 776 10.80 24.15 -48.30
C ILE A 776 12.05 24.88 -47.81
N THR A 777 12.26 24.86 -46.50
CA THR A 777 13.51 25.25 -45.85
C THR A 777 14.09 24.02 -45.14
N THR A 778 15.33 23.67 -45.44
CA THR A 778 16.06 22.59 -44.77
C THR A 778 17.27 23.16 -44.04
N VAL A 779 17.35 22.85 -42.75
CA VAL A 779 18.40 23.29 -41.83
C VAL A 779 19.08 22.07 -41.23
N GLU A 780 20.40 22.05 -41.28
CA GLU A 780 21.23 21.10 -40.54
C GLU A 780 21.84 21.78 -39.32
N LEU A 781 21.71 21.17 -38.15
CA LEU A 781 22.28 21.67 -36.91
C LEU A 781 23.58 20.93 -36.60
N TYR A 782 24.65 21.69 -36.37
CA TYR A 782 25.97 21.18 -36.01
C TYR A 782 26.35 21.67 -34.62
N TYR A 783 26.94 20.77 -33.83
CA TYR A 783 27.59 21.10 -32.57
C TYR A 783 29.10 21.21 -32.79
N LYS A 784 29.72 22.24 -32.22
CA LYS A 784 31.17 22.44 -32.16
C LYS A 784 31.68 21.94 -30.81
N THR A 785 32.56 20.95 -30.84
CA THR A 785 33.19 20.37 -29.64
C THR A 785 33.98 21.43 -28.90
N VAL A 786 33.86 21.44 -27.57
CA VAL A 786 34.51 22.42 -26.70
C VAL A 786 35.84 21.87 -26.19
N GLN A 787 35.88 20.56 -25.88
CA GLN A 787 37.07 19.86 -25.42
C GLN A 787 37.28 18.55 -26.18
N ASP A 788 38.46 17.95 -26.02
CA ASP A 788 38.91 16.79 -26.78
C ASP A 788 38.10 15.50 -26.47
N TRP A 789 37.51 15.36 -25.28
CA TRP A 789 36.80 14.15 -24.85
C TRP A 789 35.33 14.43 -24.50
N ASP A 790 34.65 15.26 -25.30
CA ASP A 790 33.23 15.53 -25.14
C ASP A 790 32.42 14.30 -25.61
N THR A 791 31.63 13.73 -24.70
CA THR A 791 30.53 12.82 -25.04
C THR A 791 29.22 13.56 -24.91
N LEU A 792 28.50 13.66 -26.01
CA LEU A 792 27.26 14.40 -26.12
C LEU A 792 26.12 13.42 -26.39
N ILE A 793 25.19 13.33 -25.44
CA ILE A 793 24.00 12.49 -25.50
C ILE A 793 22.78 13.39 -25.66
N PHE A 794 22.01 13.16 -26.72
CA PHE A 794 20.73 13.81 -26.95
C PHE A 794 19.61 12.80 -26.83
N THR A 795 18.60 13.17 -26.05
CA THR A 795 17.36 12.42 -25.92
C THR A 795 16.22 13.32 -26.41
N PRO A 796 15.67 13.07 -27.62
CA PRO A 796 14.52 13.83 -28.09
C PRO A 796 13.32 13.59 -27.16
N ILE A 797 12.57 14.64 -26.86
CA ILE A 797 11.29 14.50 -26.15
C ILE A 797 10.25 14.12 -27.22
N ILE A 798 9.36 13.18 -26.91
CA ILE A 798 8.48 12.52 -27.88
C ILE A 798 7.56 13.56 -28.57
N ASN A 799 7.31 13.40 -29.88
CA ASN A 799 6.49 14.24 -30.80
C ASN A 799 7.20 15.34 -31.63
N THR A 800 8.49 15.22 -31.94
CA THR A 800 9.17 16.16 -32.86
C THR A 800 9.27 15.63 -34.29
N ASN A 801 8.89 16.42 -35.31
CA ASN A 801 9.08 16.13 -36.75
C ASN A 801 10.54 16.30 -37.23
N ILE A 802 11.51 16.14 -36.32
CA ILE A 802 12.93 16.44 -36.56
C ILE A 802 13.74 15.16 -36.62
N VAL A 803 14.64 15.07 -37.60
CA VAL A 803 15.49 13.89 -37.79
C VAL A 803 16.79 14.08 -37.02
N PHE A 804 16.98 13.29 -35.96
CA PHE A 804 18.22 13.26 -35.18
C PHE A 804 19.18 12.19 -35.71
N TYR A 805 20.49 12.49 -35.67
CA TYR A 805 21.53 11.60 -36.19
C TYR A 805 22.40 11.05 -35.07
N ASN A 806 22.68 9.75 -35.11
CA ASN A 806 23.57 9.08 -34.16
C ASN A 806 24.97 8.96 -34.77
N LYS A 807 26.03 9.10 -33.97
CA LYS A 807 27.43 8.81 -34.34
C LYS A 807 27.90 9.43 -35.66
N GLN A 808 27.59 10.71 -35.89
CA GLN A 808 28.06 11.42 -37.09
C GLN A 808 29.56 11.74 -36.99
N PRO A 809 30.30 11.70 -38.12
CA PRO A 809 31.73 11.98 -38.13
C PRO A 809 32.02 13.42 -37.70
N LEU A 810 33.20 13.63 -37.12
CA LEU A 810 33.75 14.96 -36.85
C LEU A 810 34.33 15.55 -38.13
N ILE A 811 33.97 16.79 -38.43
CA ILE A 811 34.43 17.51 -39.62
C ILE A 811 35.13 18.81 -39.22
N THR A 812 36.20 19.16 -39.94
CA THR A 812 36.97 20.40 -39.75
C THR A 812 36.32 21.61 -40.44
N THR A 813 35.54 21.36 -41.50
CA THR A 813 34.84 22.37 -42.29
C THR A 813 33.38 22.02 -42.45
N LEU A 814 32.49 22.96 -42.10
CA LEU A 814 31.05 22.82 -42.32
C LEU A 814 30.69 22.78 -43.82
N PRO A 815 29.63 22.04 -44.21
CA PRO A 815 29.17 21.96 -45.61
C PRO A 815 28.86 23.31 -46.27
N ALA A 816 28.76 23.30 -47.60
CA ALA A 816 28.36 24.46 -48.39
C ALA A 816 26.89 24.83 -48.11
N GLY A 817 26.65 26.09 -47.72
CA GLY A 817 25.32 26.60 -47.35
C GLY A 817 25.42 27.91 -46.56
N SER A 818 24.30 28.58 -46.32
CA SER A 818 24.27 29.78 -45.48
C SER A 818 24.44 29.37 -44.01
N LYS A 819 25.52 29.86 -43.39
CA LYS A 819 25.89 29.52 -42.00
C LYS A 819 25.34 30.57 -41.06
N VAL A 820 24.59 30.14 -40.06
CA VAL A 820 24.00 31.02 -39.04
C VAL A 820 24.53 30.61 -37.68
N ASN A 821 25.18 31.55 -36.99
CA ASN A 821 25.57 31.34 -35.60
C ASN A 821 24.32 31.44 -34.72
N CYS A 822 24.04 30.39 -33.96
CA CYS A 822 22.85 30.27 -33.13
C CYS A 822 22.81 31.28 -31.96
N ALA A 823 23.93 31.91 -31.60
CA ALA A 823 24.01 32.90 -30.52
C ALA A 823 23.59 34.34 -30.90
N ASN A 824 23.57 34.69 -32.19
CA ASN A 824 23.36 36.07 -32.65
C ASN A 824 21.92 36.38 -33.12
N LEU A 825 20.95 35.53 -32.78
CA LEU A 825 19.57 35.73 -33.16
C LEU A 825 18.91 36.66 -32.13
N LYS A 826 18.70 37.92 -32.53
CA LYS A 826 17.88 38.87 -31.76
C LYS A 826 16.48 38.29 -31.61
N LYS A 827 16.14 37.83 -30.39
CA LYS A 827 14.79 37.61 -29.82
C LYS A 827 13.64 38.10 -30.73
N GLN A 828 13.23 37.32 -31.73
CA GLN A 828 11.99 37.57 -32.46
C GLN A 828 10.86 36.63 -32.01
N LEU A 829 11.14 35.67 -31.13
CA LEU A 829 10.17 34.75 -30.57
C LEU A 829 10.27 34.86 -29.04
N THR A 830 9.17 35.17 -28.38
CA THR A 830 9.20 35.40 -26.92
C THR A 830 9.06 34.08 -26.16
N TRP A 831 9.66 34.00 -24.98
CA TRP A 831 9.73 32.76 -24.19
C TRP A 831 8.37 32.19 -23.73
N ASN A 832 7.29 32.97 -23.86
CA ASN A 832 5.93 32.50 -23.60
C ASN A 832 5.43 31.50 -24.67
N ASP A 833 6.06 31.43 -25.85
CA ASP A 833 5.62 30.59 -26.97
C ASP A 833 6.28 29.19 -27.01
N VAL A 834 7.19 28.88 -26.08
CA VAL A 834 7.96 27.61 -26.05
C VAL A 834 7.61 26.74 -24.82
N LYS A 835 6.82 27.28 -23.88
CA LYS A 835 6.41 26.60 -22.63
C LYS A 835 4.99 26.03 -22.65
N GLY A 836 4.38 25.88 -23.82
CA GLY A 836 3.06 25.26 -23.98
C GLY A 836 3.14 23.80 -24.42
N VAL A 837 3.40 22.89 -23.47
CA VAL A 837 2.88 21.51 -23.48
C VAL A 837 2.23 21.27 -22.14
#